data_AF-A0A8K1CZU3-F1
#
_entry.id   AF-A0A8K1CZU3-F1
#
_cell.length_a   1.000
_cell.length_b   1.000
_cell.length_c   1.000
_cell.angle_alpha   90.00
_cell.angle_beta   90.00
_cell.angle_gamma   90.00
#
_symmetry.space_group_name_H-M   'P 1'
#
loop_
_entity.id
_entity.type
_entity.pdbx_description
1 polymer ?
#
loop_
_entity_poly.entity_id
_entity_poly.type
_entity_poly.pdbx_seq_one_letter_code
_entity_poly.pdbx_strand_id
1 'polypeptide(L)'
;MRTFSELEARIVLILASSFKNLKELRWKYNNSEPFVEVEGNGKSSYLVIIDHRGSGLVRLDGKPYFELDAYHTLIPIPKGKHVFNINLSNYMDFGEKIDPSPGLPFYTELDLNAFELYIYGDLILDLLRDNNIEREIKDDLAEALTKGLREAYFESVSKDQIYIASKFVKTSLDLNRMYKSISDDEVYAQNENSEKYVKALNVLRDELRKLVSIYGKRGKLIGVGHAHIDTAWLWPFDETRRKVIRTFATMLTLLDRYDFHYIQSASIYYEWVKEDYPELFERIKQKVKEGKWEIGALYVESDTNMVSGESLARHFLYSQRFYLENFDRLAEVLWLPDTFGFTASLPQIAKLGGVKAFATHKVFWNDTNKFPYNVFNWVAPNGEELPSIAFGNGKGGYNSDFSSSSVLQQWQNWNEKNQPMLYSFGYGDGGGGPNEIMLIKANAINDIPILPKVTLNGLSEMLNEIKPINKWRGELYLETHRGVLTSHSKMKLLNRKAEILLREAEIWSTIAGNYDHNIFRRLWKTVLKNQFHDVLPGSAIREVYEVAYKELEEVIIEAERITQESISKIVGKGEDLVVFNSLNWEREEYIDKVKVRVPPLGYTKLNPVDVKDTVKLDIDEKEYIIENRYFRIRVSKSGEILSLNDKEVMREVIKEPSNSIVFYENIPGWADAWDIEKGYKETSFKVKASSSEVIEKGPTVVTIKFTYSFRRSTITQLLKVYADYRRIDFVTTLKMKDRELLVKTWFYFDLNVDRAVSDIPFGVVERFTWSNTSWDKARFEVPIQKFVDMSEDNYGVAILNDGKYGVSLEGNSIGLSLSKTPIFPDPNTDLDEVTFTYALYPHLGDWKRGEVLKRAYELNVPLRVIKGNGTSTKSFVKIDGPLMLESIKVSEDDNGSIILRLYEYANSRGEATIEFPYNVEKVESLDLIELNQIPRDILIEGNKIRIKYKNRDILTIKVRFSK
;
A
#
# COMPACT_ATOMS: atom_id res chain seq x y z
N MET A 1 4.21 41.74 32.40
CA MET A 1 4.45 40.56 31.55
C MET A 1 4.78 41.07 30.15
N ARG A 2 5.74 40.46 29.44
CA ARG A 2 6.03 40.85 28.05
C ARG A 2 4.83 40.52 27.16
N THR A 3 4.63 41.28 26.08
CA THR A 3 3.60 40.92 25.09
C THR A 3 4.05 39.72 24.26
N PHE A 4 3.12 39.02 23.61
CA PHE A 4 3.44 37.90 22.72
C PHE A 4 4.47 38.31 21.64
N SER A 5 4.24 39.44 20.97
CA SER A 5 5.14 39.95 19.92
C SER A 5 6.54 40.29 20.46
N GLU A 6 6.65 40.78 21.70
CA GLU A 6 7.95 41.04 22.33
C GLU A 6 8.70 39.73 22.65
N LEU A 7 7.99 38.71 23.13
CA LEU A 7 8.55 37.38 23.36
C LEU A 7 9.03 36.74 22.05
N GLU A 8 8.19 36.77 21.01
CA GLU A 8 8.52 36.27 19.68
C GLU A 8 9.77 36.95 19.11
N ALA A 9 9.85 38.28 19.16
CA ALA A 9 11.02 39.02 18.68
C ALA A 9 12.31 38.64 19.41
N ARG A 10 12.26 38.49 20.74
CA ARG A 10 13.45 38.10 21.50
C ARG A 10 13.89 36.67 21.19
N ILE A 11 12.95 35.74 21.00
CA ILE A 11 13.27 34.36 20.66
C ILE A 11 13.90 34.25 19.27
N VAL A 12 13.39 34.98 18.27
CA VAL A 12 13.99 35.03 16.93
C VAL A 12 15.41 35.63 16.97
N LEU A 13 15.61 36.68 17.76
CA LEU A 13 16.94 37.28 17.94
C LEU A 13 17.91 36.35 18.67
N ILE A 14 17.42 35.52 19.59
CA ILE A 14 18.24 34.48 20.23
C ILE A 14 18.67 33.41 19.23
N LEU A 15 17.77 32.96 18.35
CA LEU A 15 18.11 32.07 17.23
C LEU A 15 19.19 32.69 16.35
N ALA A 16 19.02 33.94 15.91
CA ALA A 16 20.04 34.65 15.14
C ALA A 16 21.39 34.69 15.87
N SER A 17 21.38 34.99 17.16
CA SER A 17 22.61 35.04 17.98
C SER A 17 23.29 33.68 18.20
N SER A 18 22.56 32.57 17.96
CA SER A 18 23.08 31.21 18.11
C SER A 18 24.06 30.84 16.99
N PHE A 19 23.94 31.44 15.82
CA PHE A 19 24.87 31.23 14.71
C PHE A 19 26.14 32.04 14.92
N LYS A 20 27.20 31.41 15.43
CA LYS A 20 28.52 32.01 15.63
C LYS A 20 29.44 31.74 14.44
N ASN A 21 30.51 32.51 14.38
CA ASN A 21 31.63 32.40 13.44
C ASN A 21 31.16 32.27 12.00
N LEU A 22 30.12 33.03 11.65
CA LEU A 22 29.41 32.89 10.40
C LEU A 22 30.26 33.39 9.24
N LYS A 23 30.48 32.55 8.24
CA LYS A 23 31.30 32.86 7.06
C LYS A 23 30.59 32.37 5.81
N GLU A 24 30.29 33.28 4.90
CA GLU A 24 29.85 32.91 3.55
C GLU A 24 31.00 32.19 2.83
N LEU A 25 30.70 31.02 2.27
CA LEU A 25 31.62 30.22 1.48
C LEU A 25 31.31 30.41 -0.01
N ARG A 26 32.26 30.04 -0.87
CA ARG A 26 32.04 30.04 -2.33
C ARG A 26 32.13 28.62 -2.86
N TRP A 27 31.13 28.23 -3.65
CA TRP A 27 31.17 26.99 -4.42
C TRP A 27 32.38 26.98 -5.35
N LYS A 28 33.21 25.97 -5.20
CA LYS A 28 34.16 25.53 -6.23
C LYS A 28 33.48 24.45 -7.07
N TYR A 29 33.98 24.19 -8.28
CA TYR A 29 33.38 23.20 -9.18
C TYR A 29 34.41 22.20 -9.68
N ASN A 30 34.04 20.92 -9.67
CA ASN A 30 34.80 19.84 -10.30
C ASN A 30 33.84 19.08 -11.22
N ASN A 31 34.10 19.05 -12.54
CA ASN A 31 33.22 18.44 -13.54
C ASN A 31 31.74 18.82 -13.38
N SER A 32 31.47 20.11 -13.13
CA SER A 32 30.13 20.68 -12.88
C SER A 32 29.48 20.32 -11.53
N GLU A 33 30.13 19.55 -10.66
CA GLU A 33 29.65 19.30 -9.30
C GLU A 33 30.16 20.38 -8.33
N PRO A 34 29.27 21.06 -7.59
CA PRO A 34 29.64 22.07 -6.62
C PRO A 34 30.24 21.43 -5.35
N PHE A 35 31.31 22.03 -4.83
CA PHE A 35 31.95 21.60 -3.59
C PHE A 35 32.49 22.76 -2.76
N VAL A 36 32.63 22.54 -1.46
CA VAL A 36 33.30 23.43 -0.50
C VAL A 36 34.25 22.65 0.41
N GLU A 37 35.32 23.31 0.84
CA GLU A 37 36.24 22.80 1.85
C GLU A 37 35.98 23.54 3.16
N VAL A 38 35.81 22.79 4.25
CA VAL A 38 35.54 23.33 5.58
C VAL A 38 36.35 22.60 6.63
N GLU A 39 36.65 23.27 7.73
CA GLU A 39 37.31 22.69 8.89
C GLU A 39 36.36 22.76 10.08
N GLY A 40 35.91 21.59 10.55
CA GLY A 40 34.99 21.50 11.67
C GLY A 40 35.72 21.37 13.00
N ASN A 41 35.17 22.00 14.03
CA ASN A 41 35.65 21.87 15.41
C ASN A 41 35.03 20.66 16.14
N GLY A 42 34.05 19.98 15.51
CA GLY A 42 33.31 18.87 16.07
C GLY A 42 31.83 19.18 16.24
N LYS A 43 31.29 19.02 17.45
CA LYS A 43 29.83 18.93 17.67
C LYS A 43 29.04 20.20 17.38
N SER A 44 29.67 21.36 17.24
CA SER A 44 28.98 22.63 17.01
C SER A 44 29.20 23.23 15.63
N SER A 45 30.05 22.66 14.75
CA SER A 45 30.24 23.19 13.39
C SER A 45 29.18 22.69 12.43
N TYR A 46 28.63 23.58 11.59
CA TYR A 46 27.64 23.28 10.58
C TYR A 46 27.93 23.98 9.25
N LEU A 47 27.59 23.30 8.16
CA LEU A 47 27.43 23.85 6.83
C LEU A 47 25.95 24.16 6.64
N VAL A 48 25.63 25.43 6.44
CA VAL A 48 24.26 25.91 6.21
C VAL A 48 24.10 26.21 4.74
N ILE A 49 23.08 25.63 4.10
CA ILE A 49 22.82 25.86 2.68
C ILE A 49 21.41 26.41 2.50
N ILE A 50 21.34 27.67 2.06
CA ILE A 50 20.09 28.40 1.88
C ILE A 50 19.91 28.83 0.43
N ASP A 51 18.67 29.16 0.05
CA ASP A 51 18.32 29.60 -1.31
C ASP A 51 18.72 28.61 -2.41
N HIS A 52 18.83 27.32 -2.04
CA HIS A 52 18.99 26.23 -2.99
C HIS A 52 17.68 25.98 -3.75
N ARG A 53 17.78 25.35 -4.92
CA ARG A 53 16.63 24.84 -5.67
C ARG A 53 16.86 23.38 -5.98
N GLY A 54 15.90 22.54 -5.63
CA GLY A 54 15.99 21.10 -5.78
C GLY A 54 16.57 20.42 -4.56
N SER A 55 16.26 19.13 -4.44
CA SER A 55 16.78 18.29 -3.36
C SER A 55 18.05 17.56 -3.82
N GLY A 56 18.90 17.09 -2.92
CA GLY A 56 20.18 16.50 -3.31
C GLY A 56 20.86 15.65 -2.25
N LEU A 57 21.81 14.84 -2.70
CA LEU A 57 22.71 14.11 -1.83
C LEU A 57 23.94 14.98 -1.53
N VAL A 58 24.19 15.21 -0.24
CA VAL A 58 25.44 15.77 0.26
C VAL A 58 26.41 14.64 0.53
N ARG A 59 27.60 14.73 -0.06
CA ARG A 59 28.72 13.82 0.19
C ARG A 59 29.77 14.49 1.07
N LEU A 60 30.29 13.75 2.03
CA LEU A 60 31.43 14.12 2.87
C LEU A 60 32.63 13.27 2.45
N ASP A 61 33.70 13.90 1.99
CA ASP A 61 34.92 13.24 1.52
C ASP A 61 34.62 12.13 0.49
N GLY A 62 33.67 12.39 -0.41
CA GLY A 62 33.22 11.49 -1.46
C GLY A 62 32.14 10.47 -1.06
N LYS A 63 31.81 10.34 0.23
CA LYS A 63 30.84 9.35 0.74
C LYS A 63 29.46 9.97 1.01
N PRO A 64 28.34 9.27 0.75
CA PRO A 64 27.00 9.74 1.15
C PRO A 64 26.95 10.11 2.64
N TYR A 65 26.48 11.31 2.95
CA TYR A 65 26.54 11.85 4.31
C TYR A 65 25.23 12.45 4.80
N PHE A 66 24.55 13.25 3.97
CA PHE A 66 23.35 13.98 4.39
C PHE A 66 22.47 14.30 3.17
N GLU A 67 21.22 14.64 3.43
CA GLU A 67 20.26 15.16 2.45
C GLU A 67 20.27 16.68 2.47
N LEU A 68 20.15 17.30 1.30
CA LEU A 68 19.81 18.71 1.15
C LEU A 68 18.41 18.79 0.57
N ASP A 69 17.48 19.35 1.34
CA ASP A 69 16.11 19.66 0.93
C ASP A 69 15.60 20.89 1.69
N ALA A 70 14.30 21.20 1.59
CA ALA A 70 13.69 22.34 2.27
C ALA A 70 13.79 22.30 3.82
N TYR A 71 14.07 21.13 4.40
CA TYR A 71 14.04 20.85 5.84
C TYR A 71 15.40 20.44 6.42
N HIS A 72 16.35 20.04 5.57
CA HIS A 72 17.68 19.55 5.88
C HIS A 72 18.76 20.50 5.33
N THR A 73 18.74 21.75 5.78
CA THR A 73 19.69 22.79 5.35
C THR A 73 20.83 23.02 6.33
N LEU A 74 20.74 22.47 7.55
CA LEU A 74 21.72 22.57 8.62
C LEU A 74 22.54 21.26 8.70
N ILE A 75 23.63 21.19 7.95
CA ILE A 75 24.42 19.96 7.77
C ILE A 75 25.57 19.93 8.78
N PRO A 76 25.70 18.90 9.63
CA PRO A 76 26.77 18.83 10.63
C PRO A 76 28.15 18.69 9.99
N ILE A 77 29.18 19.32 10.57
CA ILE A 77 30.58 19.18 10.12
C ILE A 77 31.37 18.41 11.19
N PRO A 78 31.89 17.21 10.88
CA PRO A 78 32.75 16.48 11.82
C PRO A 78 34.05 17.22 12.14
N LYS A 79 34.75 16.78 13.18
CA LYS A 79 36.03 17.38 13.58
C LYS A 79 37.11 17.08 12.54
N GLY A 80 37.76 18.12 12.03
CA GLY A 80 38.84 18.01 11.05
C GLY A 80 38.53 18.72 9.73
N LYS A 81 39.41 18.56 8.75
CA LYS A 81 39.26 19.13 7.41
C LYS A 81 38.49 18.18 6.52
N HIS A 82 37.45 18.70 5.87
CA HIS A 82 36.53 17.92 5.06
C HIS A 82 36.17 18.62 3.76
N VAL A 83 35.82 17.82 2.75
CA VAL A 83 35.25 18.27 1.48
C VAL A 83 33.79 17.87 1.41
N PHE A 84 32.92 18.86 1.16
CA PHE A 84 31.50 18.63 0.91
C PHE A 84 31.21 18.78 -0.57
N ASN A 85 30.58 17.77 -1.18
CA ASN A 85 30.08 17.81 -2.56
C ASN A 85 28.56 17.66 -2.56
N ILE A 86 27.88 18.26 -3.54
CA ILE A 86 26.42 18.13 -3.67
C ILE A 86 26.05 17.57 -5.03
N ASN A 87 25.23 16.52 -5.00
CA ASN A 87 24.59 15.97 -6.19
C ASN A 87 23.09 16.32 -6.14
N LEU A 88 22.72 17.38 -6.85
CA LEU A 88 21.33 17.85 -6.90
C LEU A 88 20.50 17.02 -7.88
N SER A 89 19.23 16.86 -7.53
CA SER A 89 18.19 16.29 -8.37
C SER A 89 17.47 17.39 -9.14
N ASN A 90 16.95 17.02 -10.32
CA ASN A 90 16.07 17.87 -11.10
C ASN A 90 14.63 17.85 -10.56
N TYR A 91 14.38 17.19 -9.43
CA TYR A 91 13.09 17.09 -8.77
C TYR A 91 13.10 17.81 -7.41
N MET A 92 12.03 18.56 -7.14
CA MET A 92 11.67 18.96 -5.79
C MET A 92 11.15 17.75 -4.99
N ASP A 93 10.89 17.95 -3.70
CA ASP A 93 10.47 16.90 -2.77
C ASP A 93 9.20 16.16 -3.24
N PHE A 94 8.28 16.89 -3.89
CA PHE A 94 7.02 16.36 -4.43
C PHE A 94 6.99 16.19 -5.97
N GLY A 95 8.16 16.01 -6.60
CA GLY A 95 8.24 15.59 -8.01
C GLY A 95 8.15 16.70 -9.05
N GLU A 96 8.05 17.97 -8.65
CA GLU A 96 8.13 19.10 -9.58
C GLU A 96 9.51 19.14 -10.24
N LYS A 97 9.54 19.15 -11.59
CA LYS A 97 10.77 19.27 -12.37
C LYS A 97 11.28 20.71 -12.36
N ILE A 98 12.55 20.89 -12.01
CA ILE A 98 13.17 22.21 -11.86
C ILE A 98 14.62 22.22 -12.38
N ASP A 99 15.17 23.41 -12.61
CA ASP A 99 16.61 23.60 -12.83
C ASP A 99 17.33 23.74 -11.48
N PRO A 100 18.11 22.73 -11.05
CA PRO A 100 18.70 22.71 -9.73
C PRO A 100 19.72 23.84 -9.55
N SER A 101 19.82 24.34 -8.32
CA SER A 101 20.81 25.34 -7.90
C SER A 101 21.32 25.01 -6.50
N PRO A 102 22.64 24.99 -6.26
CA PRO A 102 23.20 24.62 -4.96
C PRO A 102 23.01 25.68 -3.87
N GLY A 103 22.43 26.83 -4.21
CA GLY A 103 22.18 27.91 -3.26
C GLY A 103 23.47 28.55 -2.72
N LEU A 104 23.39 29.12 -1.53
CA LEU A 104 24.47 29.82 -0.85
C LEU A 104 24.97 29.00 0.35
N PRO A 105 26.26 28.61 0.39
CA PRO A 105 26.84 27.86 1.49
C PRO A 105 27.44 28.80 2.55
N PHE A 106 27.18 28.51 3.82
CA PHE A 106 27.74 29.22 4.96
C PHE A 106 28.36 28.23 5.95
N TYR A 107 29.54 28.56 6.47
CA TYR A 107 30.08 27.92 7.67
C TYR A 107 29.54 28.64 8.90
N THR A 108 29.11 27.90 9.92
CA THR A 108 28.77 28.46 11.23
C THR A 108 29.12 27.50 12.36
N GLU A 109 29.29 28.05 13.56
CA GLU A 109 29.35 27.32 14.81
C GLU A 109 28.10 27.63 15.63
N LEU A 110 27.35 26.61 16.06
CA LEU A 110 26.12 26.80 16.79
C LEU A 110 26.39 26.91 18.31
N ASP A 111 25.98 28.01 18.92
CA ASP A 111 25.84 28.10 20.38
C ASP A 111 24.62 27.27 20.81
N LEU A 112 24.90 26.05 21.26
CA LEU A 112 23.87 25.07 21.62
C LEU A 112 22.95 25.57 22.74
N ASN A 113 23.42 26.40 23.66
CA ASN A 113 22.59 26.93 24.74
C ASN A 113 21.64 28.02 24.23
N ALA A 114 22.13 28.91 23.36
CA ALA A 114 21.28 29.90 22.70
C ALA A 114 20.22 29.21 21.83
N PHE A 115 20.63 28.19 21.06
CA PHE A 115 19.74 27.44 20.20
C PHE A 115 18.69 26.67 21.00
N GLU A 116 19.09 25.99 22.07
CA GLU A 116 18.16 25.31 22.97
C GLU A 116 17.18 26.30 23.61
N LEU A 117 17.63 27.47 24.06
CA LEU A 117 16.73 28.49 24.62
C LEU A 117 15.70 28.97 23.59
N TYR A 118 16.10 29.10 22.32
CA TYR A 118 15.18 29.36 21.21
C TYR A 118 14.13 28.25 21.10
N ILE A 119 14.54 26.97 21.12
CA ILE A 119 13.61 25.83 21.01
C ILE A 119 12.57 25.83 22.14
N TYR A 120 12.97 26.05 23.39
CA TYR A 120 12.02 26.16 24.50
C TYR A 120 11.05 27.33 24.29
N GLY A 121 11.57 28.48 23.82
CA GLY A 121 10.74 29.62 23.48
C GLY A 121 9.73 29.34 22.37
N ASP A 122 10.17 28.71 21.28
CA ASP A 122 9.32 28.31 20.14
C ASP A 122 8.18 27.38 20.61
N LEU A 123 8.51 26.36 21.40
CA LEU A 123 7.54 25.42 21.95
C LEU A 123 6.52 26.09 22.88
N ILE A 124 6.96 27.04 23.72
CA ILE A 124 6.07 27.80 24.60
C ILE A 124 5.19 28.74 23.77
N LEU A 125 5.75 29.48 22.81
CA LEU A 125 5.01 30.39 21.94
C LEU A 125 3.94 29.64 21.11
N ASP A 126 4.24 28.41 20.66
CA ASP A 126 3.27 27.55 19.99
C ASP A 126 2.07 27.21 20.90
N LEU A 127 2.32 26.91 22.19
CA LEU A 127 1.24 26.70 23.18
C LEU A 127 0.46 27.99 23.46
N LEU A 128 1.12 29.15 23.56
CA LEU A 128 0.41 30.41 23.78
C LEU A 128 -0.59 30.73 22.66
N ARG A 129 -0.29 30.31 21.43
CA ARG A 129 -1.18 30.42 20.26
C ARG A 129 -2.35 29.43 20.28
N ASP A 130 -2.25 28.32 21.00
CA ASP A 130 -3.28 27.27 21.01
C ASP A 130 -4.50 27.68 21.85
N ASN A 131 -5.64 27.90 21.22
CA ASN A 131 -6.86 28.36 21.88
C ASN A 131 -7.49 27.32 22.83
N ASN A 132 -7.05 26.07 22.82
CA ASN A 132 -7.58 25.00 23.67
C ASN A 132 -6.89 24.89 25.04
N ILE A 133 -5.94 25.78 25.32
CA ILE A 133 -5.22 25.83 26.60
C ILE A 133 -5.82 26.91 27.48
N GLU A 134 -6.05 26.56 28.75
CA GLU A 134 -6.56 27.47 29.77
C GLU A 134 -5.67 28.71 29.90
N ARG A 135 -6.32 29.87 30.07
CA ARG A 135 -5.62 31.17 30.12
C ARG A 135 -4.58 31.24 31.23
N GLU A 136 -4.88 30.67 32.39
CA GLU A 136 -3.96 30.63 33.54
C GLU A 136 -2.63 29.94 33.18
N ILE A 137 -2.71 28.77 32.54
CA ILE A 137 -1.52 28.02 32.09
C ILE A 137 -0.72 28.83 31.07
N LYS A 138 -1.41 29.54 30.16
CA LYS A 138 -0.73 30.42 29.20
C LYS A 138 -0.02 31.58 29.88
N ASP A 139 -0.67 32.22 30.84
CA ASP A 139 -0.10 33.35 31.59
C ASP A 139 1.14 32.89 32.38
N ASP A 140 1.08 31.72 33.02
CA ASP A 140 2.20 31.10 33.75
C ASP A 140 3.37 30.71 32.83
N LEU A 141 3.08 30.10 31.67
CA LEU A 141 4.10 29.77 30.67
C LEU A 141 4.77 31.03 30.10
N ALA A 142 3.98 32.08 29.82
CA ALA A 142 4.50 33.36 29.37
C ALA A 142 5.35 34.05 30.45
N GLU A 143 4.99 33.91 31.72
CA GLU A 143 5.78 34.40 32.85
C GLU A 143 7.09 33.63 32.99
N ALA A 144 7.07 32.30 32.95
CA ALA A 144 8.26 31.45 33.00
C ALA A 144 9.24 31.81 31.88
N LEU A 145 8.73 31.93 30.64
CA LEU A 145 9.53 32.37 29.50
C LEU A 145 10.09 33.78 29.71
N THR A 146 9.27 34.72 30.21
CA THR A 146 9.71 36.08 30.52
C THR A 146 10.88 36.09 31.52
N LYS A 147 10.81 35.27 32.59
CA LYS A 147 11.87 35.16 33.60
C LYS A 147 13.17 34.63 33.00
N GLY A 148 13.14 33.52 32.27
CA GLY A 148 14.33 32.99 31.60
C GLY A 148 14.94 34.00 30.63
N LEU A 149 14.09 34.66 29.82
CA LEU A 149 14.53 35.67 28.87
C LEU A 149 15.07 36.96 29.49
N ARG A 150 14.83 37.25 30.78
CA ARG A 150 15.47 38.39 31.46
C ARG A 150 16.98 38.19 31.62
N GLU A 151 17.41 36.95 31.82
CA GLU A 151 18.83 36.60 31.97
C GLU A 151 19.56 36.59 30.61
N ALA A 152 18.84 36.31 29.52
CA ALA A 152 19.33 36.45 28.16
C ALA A 152 19.09 37.89 27.64
N TYR A 153 19.87 38.84 28.13
CA TYR A 153 19.85 40.20 27.58
C TYR A 153 20.44 40.22 26.16
N PHE A 154 19.80 41.00 25.29
CA PHE A 154 20.18 41.12 23.88
C PHE A 154 21.23 42.22 23.75
N GLU A 155 22.33 41.91 23.06
CA GLU A 155 23.42 42.86 22.80
C GLU A 155 23.38 43.26 21.32
N SER A 156 23.64 42.32 20.42
CA SER A 156 23.59 42.52 18.97
C SER A 156 23.52 41.19 18.20
N VAL A 157 23.08 41.26 16.95
CA VAL A 157 23.24 40.21 15.92
C VAL A 157 23.57 40.87 14.58
N SER A 158 24.35 40.22 13.72
CA SER A 158 24.65 40.72 12.38
C SER A 158 23.47 40.55 11.41
N LYS A 159 23.53 41.24 10.26
CA LYS A 159 22.57 41.04 9.16
C LYS A 159 22.51 39.60 8.69
N ASP A 160 23.66 38.95 8.55
CA ASP A 160 23.76 37.57 8.09
C ASP A 160 23.16 36.58 9.11
N GLN A 161 23.35 36.83 10.42
CA GLN A 161 22.71 36.03 11.47
C GLN A 161 21.17 36.11 11.39
N ILE A 162 20.61 37.31 11.15
CA ILE A 162 19.16 37.48 10.95
C ILE A 162 18.71 36.82 9.65
N TYR A 163 19.48 36.97 8.58
CA TYR A 163 19.16 36.38 7.29
C TYR A 163 19.06 34.87 7.40
N ILE A 164 20.05 34.21 8.00
CA ILE A 164 20.04 32.77 8.21
C ILE A 164 18.90 32.36 9.14
N ALA A 165 18.74 33.02 10.29
CA ALA A 165 17.64 32.72 11.21
C ALA A 165 16.26 32.80 10.53
N SER A 166 16.06 33.74 9.60
CA SER A 166 14.82 33.89 8.84
C SER A 166 14.46 32.67 7.97
N LYS A 167 15.45 31.83 7.64
CA LYS A 167 15.24 30.59 6.87
C LYS A 167 14.82 29.41 7.73
N PHE A 168 14.98 29.51 9.07
CA PHE A 168 14.66 28.44 10.01
C PHE A 168 13.38 28.70 10.83
N VAL A 169 12.93 29.96 10.94
CA VAL A 169 11.78 30.31 11.77
C VAL A 169 10.59 30.80 10.95
N LYS A 170 9.40 30.28 11.28
CA LYS A 170 8.12 30.86 10.86
C LYS A 170 7.67 31.86 11.92
N THR A 171 7.70 33.15 11.60
CA THR A 171 7.37 34.22 12.55
C THR A 171 6.39 35.23 11.98
N SER A 172 5.62 35.89 12.85
CA SER A 172 4.76 37.02 12.47
C SER A 172 5.54 38.32 12.20
N LEU A 173 6.84 38.34 12.52
CA LEU A 173 7.71 39.49 12.36
C LEU A 173 8.13 39.67 10.90
N ASP A 174 8.17 40.92 10.44
CA ASP A 174 8.72 41.27 9.14
C ASP A 174 10.26 41.27 9.20
N LEU A 175 10.85 40.07 9.17
CA LEU A 175 12.30 39.87 9.21
C LEU A 175 13.00 40.50 8.00
N ASN A 176 12.31 40.62 6.86
CA ASN A 176 12.84 41.32 5.69
C ASN A 176 13.02 42.82 5.94
N ARG A 177 12.05 43.44 6.62
CA ARG A 177 12.18 44.84 7.07
C ARG A 177 13.28 44.97 8.11
N MET A 178 13.37 44.06 9.09
CA MET A 178 14.45 44.08 10.08
C MET A 178 15.83 43.98 9.42
N TYR A 179 16.02 43.01 8.52
CA TYR A 179 17.23 42.83 7.71
C TYR A 179 17.61 44.08 6.92
N LYS A 180 16.64 44.73 6.26
CA LYS A 180 16.86 45.97 5.49
C LYS A 180 17.11 47.21 6.36
N SER A 181 16.65 47.21 7.62
CA SER A 181 16.70 48.37 8.52
C SER A 181 17.97 48.47 9.36
N ILE A 182 18.75 47.39 9.44
CA ILE A 182 20.03 47.37 10.14
C ILE A 182 21.07 48.05 9.23
N SER A 183 21.82 49.04 9.72
CA SER A 183 22.95 49.62 8.97
C SER A 183 24.19 48.74 9.11
N ASP A 184 25.09 48.77 8.12
CA ASP A 184 26.38 48.05 8.18
C ASP A 184 27.39 48.69 9.15
N ASP A 185 27.01 49.78 9.81
CA ASP A 185 27.85 50.47 10.78
C ASP A 185 27.93 49.70 12.11
N GLU A 186 29.06 49.87 12.82
CA GLU A 186 29.65 49.11 13.95
C GLU A 186 28.75 48.74 15.17
N VAL A 187 27.43 48.95 15.14
CA VAL A 187 26.49 48.67 16.24
C VAL A 187 26.14 47.17 16.35
N TYR A 188 26.22 46.42 15.26
CA TYR A 188 25.76 45.03 15.18
C TYR A 188 26.89 44.04 14.88
N ALA A 189 27.59 43.59 15.92
CA ALA A 189 28.67 42.60 15.83
C ALA A 189 28.25 41.23 16.41
N GLN A 190 28.95 40.17 16.01
CA GLN A 190 28.82 38.86 16.64
C GLN A 190 29.41 38.91 18.06
N ASN A 191 28.62 38.60 19.09
CA ASN A 191 29.09 38.57 20.48
C ASN A 191 29.52 37.15 20.91
N GLU A 192 30.56 37.04 21.74
CA GLU A 192 31.15 35.78 22.22
C GLU A 192 30.62 35.30 23.59
N ASN A 193 29.86 36.11 24.34
CA ASN A 193 29.41 35.72 25.68
C ASN A 193 28.21 34.76 25.66
N SER A 194 28.49 33.45 25.75
CA SER A 194 27.50 32.36 25.80
C SER A 194 26.98 32.03 27.21
N GLU A 195 27.62 32.51 28.29
CA GLU A 195 27.27 32.13 29.67
C GLU A 195 25.85 32.57 30.07
N LYS A 196 25.39 33.71 29.53
CA LYS A 196 24.04 34.23 29.77
C LYS A 196 22.93 33.26 29.35
N TYR A 197 23.14 32.48 28.28
CA TYR A 197 22.16 31.51 27.80
C TYR A 197 22.06 30.29 28.71
N VAL A 198 23.17 29.86 29.31
CA VAL A 198 23.18 28.80 30.34
C VAL A 198 22.33 29.24 31.54
N LYS A 199 22.54 30.47 32.03
CA LYS A 199 21.76 31.03 33.14
C LYS A 199 20.27 31.13 32.78
N ALA A 200 19.96 31.65 31.60
CA ALA A 200 18.59 31.77 31.10
C ALA A 200 17.86 30.43 31.00
N LEU A 201 18.53 29.39 30.47
CA LEU A 201 18.00 28.03 30.38
C LEU A 201 17.74 27.43 31.76
N ASN A 202 18.67 27.58 32.70
CA ASN A 202 18.49 27.07 34.06
C ASN A 202 17.27 27.72 34.74
N VAL A 203 17.15 29.05 34.66
CA VAL A 203 15.98 29.77 35.20
C VAL A 203 14.69 29.29 34.53
N LEU A 204 14.67 29.17 33.19
CA LEU A 204 13.49 28.72 32.47
C LEU A 204 13.08 27.29 32.87
N ARG A 205 14.03 26.35 32.89
CA ARG A 205 13.78 24.96 33.30
C ARG A 205 13.29 24.85 34.74
N ASP A 206 13.85 25.63 35.65
CA ASP A 206 13.41 25.62 37.06
C ASP A 206 11.99 26.15 37.21
N GLU A 207 11.61 27.19 36.46
CA GLU A 207 10.21 27.65 36.42
C GLU A 207 9.29 26.60 35.79
N LEU A 208 9.69 25.99 34.67
CA LEU A 208 8.91 24.93 34.02
C LEU A 208 8.73 23.70 34.93
N ARG A 209 9.74 23.30 35.71
CA ARG A 209 9.63 22.22 36.71
C ARG A 209 8.59 22.53 37.79
N LYS A 210 8.51 23.78 38.24
CA LYS A 210 7.45 24.22 39.17
C LYS A 210 6.08 24.10 38.49
N LEU A 211 5.95 24.53 37.24
CA LEU A 211 4.70 24.38 36.51
C LEU A 211 4.33 22.91 36.27
N VAL A 212 5.31 22.01 36.04
CA VAL A 212 5.07 20.56 35.96
C VAL A 212 4.55 20.01 37.30
N SER A 213 5.03 20.51 38.44
CA SER A 213 4.49 20.11 39.75
C SER A 213 3.05 20.61 40.00
N ILE A 214 2.65 21.70 39.35
CA ILE A 214 1.32 22.31 39.48
C ILE A 214 0.33 21.64 38.53
N TYR A 215 0.68 21.58 37.24
CA TYR A 215 -0.23 21.14 36.16
C TYR A 215 -0.01 19.69 35.71
N GLY A 216 1.10 19.06 36.09
CA GLY A 216 1.44 17.69 35.71
C GLY A 216 1.82 17.51 34.23
N LYS A 217 2.15 16.25 33.89
CA LYS A 217 2.35 15.76 32.51
C LYS A 217 1.14 14.93 32.07
N ARG A 218 0.88 14.86 30.77
CA ARG A 218 -0.27 14.12 30.22
C ARG A 218 0.15 12.76 29.64
N GLY A 219 0.27 11.75 30.49
CA GLY A 219 0.58 10.39 30.07
C GLY A 219 1.97 10.23 29.43
N LYS A 220 2.11 9.23 28.54
CA LYS A 220 3.37 8.84 27.91
C LYS A 220 3.23 8.83 26.39
N LEU A 221 4.25 9.32 25.71
CA LEU A 221 4.43 9.33 24.27
C LEU A 221 5.72 8.60 23.93
N ILE A 222 5.64 7.61 23.03
CA ILE A 222 6.78 6.88 22.48
C ILE A 222 6.97 7.34 21.05
N GLY A 223 8.09 8.01 20.80
CA GLY A 223 8.48 8.55 19.51
C GLY A 223 9.28 7.54 18.70
N VAL A 224 8.98 7.48 17.40
CA VAL A 224 9.78 6.76 16.40
C VAL A 224 10.07 7.69 15.23
N GLY A 225 11.34 7.81 14.87
CA GLY A 225 11.77 8.54 13.69
C GLY A 225 11.35 7.77 12.44
N HIS A 226 10.83 8.48 11.46
CA HIS A 226 10.22 7.87 10.28
C HIS A 226 10.48 8.73 9.05
N ALA A 227 10.72 8.08 7.92
CA ALA A 227 10.73 8.72 6.62
C ALA A 227 9.91 7.86 5.66
N HIS A 228 8.65 8.25 5.45
CA HIS A 228 7.87 7.63 4.38
C HIS A 228 8.49 8.01 3.05
N ILE A 229 8.73 7.02 2.20
CA ILE A 229 9.27 7.23 0.87
C ILE A 229 8.36 6.47 -0.07
N ASP A 230 7.70 7.18 -0.99
CA ASP A 230 6.93 6.51 -2.02
C ASP A 230 7.84 5.83 -3.03
N THR A 231 7.66 4.52 -3.22
CA THR A 231 8.51 3.74 -4.14
C THR A 231 8.46 4.33 -5.55
N ALA A 232 7.28 4.83 -5.96
CA ALA A 232 7.08 5.76 -7.06
C ALA A 232 5.71 6.43 -6.89
N TRP A 233 5.64 7.74 -7.16
CA TRP A 233 4.39 8.51 -7.06
C TRP A 233 4.39 9.69 -8.05
N LEU A 234 4.80 10.89 -7.60
CA LEU A 234 4.99 12.08 -8.45
C LEU A 234 6.40 12.14 -9.06
N TRP A 235 7.18 11.08 -8.90
CA TRP A 235 8.51 10.90 -9.45
C TRP A 235 8.72 9.44 -9.87
N PRO A 236 9.65 9.16 -10.81
CA PRO A 236 9.96 7.80 -11.24
C PRO A 236 10.74 7.01 -10.18
N PHE A 237 10.75 5.67 -10.30
CA PHE A 237 11.47 4.75 -9.42
C PHE A 237 12.96 5.11 -9.21
N ASP A 238 13.64 5.60 -10.26
CA ASP A 238 15.06 5.98 -10.19
C ASP A 238 15.30 7.18 -9.26
N GLU A 239 14.33 8.09 -9.18
CA GLU A 239 14.42 9.22 -8.26
C GLU A 239 14.22 8.75 -6.81
N THR A 240 13.31 7.79 -6.58
CA THR A 240 13.18 7.13 -5.28
C THR A 240 14.49 6.47 -4.85
N ARG A 241 15.18 5.77 -5.77
CA ARG A 241 16.48 5.14 -5.50
C ARG A 241 17.48 6.17 -4.96
N ARG A 242 17.47 7.41 -5.49
CA ARG A 242 18.29 8.53 -4.98
C ARG A 242 17.81 9.06 -3.63
N LYS A 243 16.49 9.24 -3.47
CA LYS A 243 15.84 9.69 -2.21
C LYS A 243 16.19 8.76 -1.05
N VAL A 244 16.11 7.45 -1.26
CA VAL A 244 16.50 6.43 -0.27
C VAL A 244 17.93 6.65 0.23
N ILE A 245 18.90 6.84 -0.67
CA ILE A 245 20.31 7.00 -0.29
C ILE A 245 20.54 8.24 0.57
N ARG A 246 20.00 9.39 0.15
CA ARG A 246 20.20 10.65 0.88
C ARG A 246 19.49 10.64 2.24
N THR A 247 18.26 10.11 2.31
CA THR A 247 17.54 9.97 3.57
C THR A 247 18.25 9.00 4.52
N PHE A 248 18.72 7.85 4.05
CA PHE A 248 19.43 6.88 4.90
C PHE A 248 20.77 7.43 5.41
N ALA A 249 21.49 8.18 4.56
CA ALA A 249 22.71 8.86 4.98
C ALA A 249 22.43 9.88 6.11
N THR A 250 21.38 10.70 5.96
CA THR A 250 20.92 11.62 7.02
C THR A 250 20.61 10.89 8.31
N MET A 251 19.81 9.80 8.26
CA MET A 251 19.42 9.05 9.45
C MET A 251 20.61 8.45 10.18
N LEU A 252 21.57 7.86 9.46
CA LEU A 252 22.78 7.33 10.06
C LEU A 252 23.61 8.44 10.72
N THR A 253 23.75 9.59 10.05
CA THR A 253 24.46 10.75 10.60
C THR A 253 23.79 11.28 11.87
N LEU A 254 22.46 11.29 11.94
CA LEU A 254 21.73 11.67 13.14
C LEU A 254 21.85 10.61 14.25
N LEU A 255 21.77 9.31 13.93
CA LEU A 255 21.95 8.20 14.88
C LEU A 255 23.37 8.08 15.44
N ASP A 256 24.35 8.71 14.81
CA ASP A 256 25.72 8.83 15.35
C ASP A 256 25.84 9.99 16.37
N ARG A 257 24.86 10.90 16.40
CA ARG A 257 24.87 12.12 17.23
C ARG A 257 23.80 12.13 18.32
N TYR A 258 22.67 11.46 18.09
CA TYR A 258 21.50 11.44 18.96
C TYR A 258 21.03 10.02 19.24
N ASP A 259 20.47 9.83 20.43
CA ASP A 259 19.89 8.56 20.84
C ASP A 259 18.38 8.56 20.55
N PHE A 260 18.00 7.95 19.42
CA PHE A 260 16.62 7.75 19.02
C PHE A 260 16.49 6.48 18.17
N HIS A 261 15.27 6.03 17.95
CA HIS A 261 14.95 4.91 17.08
C HIS A 261 14.36 5.40 15.77
N TYR A 262 14.80 4.82 14.65
CA TYR A 262 14.31 5.10 13.31
C TYR A 262 13.70 3.83 12.72
N ILE A 263 12.54 3.93 12.06
CA ILE A 263 11.94 2.84 11.29
C ILE A 263 11.95 3.14 9.79
N GLN A 264 12.22 2.10 9.00
CA GLN A 264 11.90 2.10 7.57
C GLN A 264 11.17 0.82 7.15
N SER A 265 10.15 0.99 6.30
CA SER A 265 9.02 0.08 6.07
C SER A 265 9.25 -1.02 5.04
N ALA A 266 10.09 -0.79 4.02
CA ALA A 266 10.14 -1.65 2.84
C ALA A 266 11.53 -2.29 2.61
N SER A 267 11.56 -3.59 2.29
CA SER A 267 12.82 -4.30 2.08
C SER A 267 13.55 -3.92 0.79
N ILE A 268 12.83 -3.48 -0.26
CA ILE A 268 13.42 -3.09 -1.55
C ILE A 268 14.46 -1.96 -1.40
N TYR A 269 14.25 -1.03 -0.45
CA TYR A 269 15.16 0.09 -0.24
C TYR A 269 16.54 -0.39 0.21
N TYR A 270 16.56 -1.42 1.05
CA TYR A 270 17.79 -2.03 1.52
C TYR A 270 18.49 -2.84 0.42
N GLU A 271 17.75 -3.45 -0.50
CA GLU A 271 18.32 -4.10 -1.68
C GLU A 271 19.02 -3.07 -2.58
N TRP A 272 18.35 -1.96 -2.89
CA TRP A 272 18.97 -0.87 -3.66
C TRP A 272 20.21 -0.29 -2.98
N VAL A 273 20.16 -0.06 -1.66
CA VAL A 273 21.32 0.45 -0.92
C VAL A 273 22.45 -0.56 -0.91
N LYS A 274 22.16 -1.86 -0.73
CA LYS A 274 23.17 -2.93 -0.78
C LYS A 274 23.85 -3.01 -2.14
N GLU A 275 23.10 -2.80 -3.22
CA GLU A 275 23.63 -2.78 -4.59
C GLU A 275 24.47 -1.52 -4.87
N ASP A 276 23.95 -0.34 -4.54
CA ASP A 276 24.54 0.94 -4.95
C ASP A 276 25.63 1.45 -4.00
N TYR A 277 25.43 1.26 -2.70
CA TYR A 277 26.28 1.81 -1.64
C TYR A 277 26.51 0.77 -0.52
N PRO A 278 27.30 -0.29 -0.77
CA PRO A 278 27.57 -1.34 0.22
C PRO A 278 28.11 -0.84 1.56
N GLU A 279 28.93 0.21 1.57
CA GLU A 279 29.43 0.81 2.82
C GLU A 279 28.31 1.44 3.66
N LEU A 280 27.31 2.04 3.01
CA LEU A 280 26.14 2.60 3.68
C LEU A 280 25.27 1.48 4.26
N PHE A 281 25.12 0.39 3.50
CA PHE A 281 24.41 -0.81 3.94
C PHE A 281 25.02 -1.44 5.20
N GLU A 282 26.34 -1.53 5.29
CA GLU A 282 27.01 -2.04 6.50
C GLU A 282 26.79 -1.15 7.73
N ARG A 283 26.75 0.18 7.56
CA ARG A 283 26.37 1.10 8.64
C ARG A 283 24.92 0.87 9.10
N ILE A 284 23.99 0.66 8.16
CA ILE A 284 22.60 0.31 8.49
C ILE A 284 22.55 -0.99 9.28
N LYS A 285 23.23 -2.03 8.80
CA LYS A 285 23.32 -3.34 9.48
C LYS A 285 23.83 -3.20 10.92
N GLN A 286 24.83 -2.34 11.14
CA GLN A 286 25.29 -2.02 12.48
C GLN A 286 24.19 -1.39 13.35
N LYS A 287 23.48 -0.37 12.86
CA LYS A 287 22.38 0.28 13.60
C LYS A 287 21.19 -0.65 13.85
N VAL A 288 20.90 -1.59 12.93
CA VAL A 288 19.89 -2.64 13.12
C VAL A 288 20.31 -3.58 14.25
N LYS A 289 21.59 -4.00 14.28
CA LYS A 289 22.14 -4.83 15.35
C LYS A 289 22.09 -4.13 16.72
N GLU A 290 22.38 -2.82 16.75
CA GLU A 290 22.24 -1.95 17.93
C GLU A 290 20.78 -1.76 18.36
N GLY A 291 19.80 -2.10 17.52
CA GLY A 291 18.37 -1.93 17.78
C GLY A 291 17.86 -0.50 17.58
N LYS A 292 18.67 0.39 17.00
CA LYS A 292 18.33 1.80 16.73
C LYS A 292 17.71 2.01 15.36
N TRP A 293 17.90 1.06 14.46
CA TRP A 293 17.25 1.01 13.16
C TRP A 293 16.28 -0.17 13.13
N GLU A 294 14.99 0.13 13.16
CA GLU A 294 13.89 -0.82 13.13
C GLU A 294 13.44 -1.07 11.68
N ILE A 295 13.02 -2.31 11.40
CA ILE A 295 12.62 -2.77 10.06
C ILE A 295 11.11 -3.08 10.05
N GLY A 296 10.40 -2.53 9.07
CA GLY A 296 9.01 -2.89 8.77
C GLY A 296 8.92 -4.11 7.85
N ALA A 297 7.80 -4.83 7.90
CA ALA A 297 7.55 -5.97 7.03
C ALA A 297 7.01 -5.54 5.65
N LEU A 298 7.14 -6.46 4.68
CA LEU A 298 6.80 -6.37 3.24
C LEU A 298 7.96 -5.89 2.34
N TYR A 299 7.88 -6.30 1.07
CA TYR A 299 8.87 -5.95 0.06
C TYR A 299 8.77 -4.47 -0.34
N VAL A 300 7.53 -3.98 -0.45
CA VAL A 300 7.15 -2.56 -0.55
C VAL A 300 5.92 -2.30 0.32
N GLU A 301 5.59 -1.03 0.60
CA GLU A 301 4.30 -0.67 1.22
C GLU A 301 3.15 -0.91 0.24
N SER A 302 2.69 -2.15 0.17
CA SER A 302 1.76 -2.65 -0.83
C SER A 302 0.33 -2.17 -0.61
N ASP A 303 -0.45 -2.06 -1.68
CA ASP A 303 -1.91 -2.20 -1.58
C ASP A 303 -2.26 -3.58 -1.00
N THR A 304 -3.36 -3.69 -0.24
CA THR A 304 -3.75 -4.95 0.42
C THR A 304 -5.12 -5.47 -0.03
N ASN A 305 -5.82 -4.75 -0.91
CA ASN A 305 -7.17 -5.08 -1.36
C ASN A 305 -7.19 -5.73 -2.74
N MET A 306 -6.38 -5.23 -3.68
CA MET A 306 -6.34 -5.65 -5.10
C MET A 306 -5.26 -6.70 -5.37
N VAL A 307 -4.25 -6.81 -4.52
CA VAL A 307 -3.23 -7.87 -4.59
C VAL A 307 -3.82 -9.23 -4.24
N SER A 308 -3.31 -10.31 -4.84
CA SER A 308 -3.70 -11.68 -4.48
C SER A 308 -3.20 -12.08 -3.07
N GLY A 309 -3.80 -13.12 -2.50
CA GLY A 309 -3.30 -13.71 -1.25
C GLY A 309 -1.86 -14.20 -1.38
N GLU A 310 -1.55 -14.84 -2.52
CA GLU A 310 -0.19 -15.30 -2.78
C GLU A 310 0.80 -14.14 -2.90
N SER A 311 0.45 -13.03 -3.56
CA SER A 311 1.29 -11.82 -3.58
C SER A 311 1.58 -11.27 -2.19
N LEU A 312 0.59 -11.20 -1.29
CA LEU A 312 0.82 -10.78 0.10
C LEU A 312 1.79 -11.74 0.80
N ALA A 313 1.63 -13.04 0.61
CA ALA A 313 2.55 -14.02 1.16
C ALA A 313 3.98 -13.89 0.59
N ARG A 314 4.12 -13.52 -0.69
CA ARG A 314 5.42 -13.26 -1.32
C ARG A 314 6.07 -11.96 -0.82
N HIS A 315 5.29 -10.92 -0.55
CA HIS A 315 5.80 -9.72 0.13
C HIS A 315 6.45 -10.07 1.46
N PHE A 316 5.79 -10.88 2.29
CA PHE A 316 6.37 -11.37 3.55
C PHE A 316 7.58 -12.27 3.30
N LEU A 317 7.47 -13.27 2.42
CA LEU A 317 8.56 -14.22 2.15
C LEU A 317 9.86 -13.53 1.76
N TYR A 318 9.83 -12.64 0.77
CA TYR A 318 11.06 -12.01 0.27
C TYR A 318 11.60 -10.95 1.23
N SER A 319 10.74 -10.17 1.90
CA SER A 319 11.21 -9.19 2.88
C SER A 319 11.83 -9.87 4.11
N GLN A 320 11.13 -10.81 4.72
CA GLN A 320 11.58 -11.49 5.93
C GLN A 320 12.86 -12.31 5.69
N ARG A 321 12.94 -13.02 4.56
CA ARG A 321 14.17 -13.76 4.22
C ARG A 321 15.34 -12.83 3.92
N PHE A 322 15.11 -11.70 3.24
CA PHE A 322 16.15 -10.68 3.06
C PHE A 322 16.66 -10.16 4.39
N TYR A 323 15.76 -9.84 5.34
CA TYR A 323 16.15 -9.37 6.66
C TYR A 323 16.89 -10.42 7.48
N LEU A 324 16.45 -11.68 7.42
CA LEU A 324 17.15 -12.76 8.12
C LEU A 324 18.57 -12.96 7.56
N GLU A 325 18.73 -13.00 6.24
CA GLU A 325 20.04 -13.17 5.59
C GLU A 325 21.00 -12.02 5.91
N ASN A 326 20.50 -10.78 5.95
CA ASN A 326 21.36 -9.60 6.01
C ASN A 326 21.50 -9.04 7.42
N PHE A 327 20.48 -9.14 8.26
CA PHE A 327 20.40 -8.51 9.58
C PHE A 327 20.21 -9.49 10.73
N ASP A 328 20.04 -10.79 10.46
CA ASP A 328 19.79 -11.83 11.47
C ASP A 328 18.56 -11.53 12.34
N ARG A 329 17.56 -10.88 11.74
CA ARG A 329 16.31 -10.46 12.39
C ARG A 329 15.13 -10.51 11.43
N LEU A 330 13.94 -10.69 11.98
CA LEU A 330 12.68 -10.52 11.27
C LEU A 330 12.08 -9.16 11.63
N ALA A 331 11.30 -8.60 10.70
CA ALA A 331 10.46 -7.44 11.00
C ALA A 331 9.30 -7.87 11.89
N GLU A 332 9.13 -7.17 13.02
CA GLU A 332 8.10 -7.48 14.03
C GLU A 332 6.80 -6.69 13.81
N VAL A 333 6.83 -5.64 12.98
CA VAL A 333 5.66 -4.77 12.74
C VAL A 333 5.37 -4.68 11.26
N LEU A 334 4.09 -4.84 10.91
CA LEU A 334 3.57 -4.43 9.62
C LEU A 334 3.26 -2.93 9.67
N TRP A 335 4.14 -2.12 9.06
CA TRP A 335 4.06 -0.66 9.07
C TRP A 335 3.49 -0.17 7.73
N LEU A 336 2.22 0.23 7.71
CA LEU A 336 1.51 0.71 6.52
C LEU A 336 0.76 2.01 6.84
N PRO A 337 1.48 3.14 6.96
CA PRO A 337 0.88 4.43 7.26
C PRO A 337 -0.05 4.90 6.14
N ASP A 338 0.30 4.65 4.87
CA ASP A 338 -0.33 5.30 3.71
C ASP A 338 -1.16 4.39 2.76
N THR A 339 -1.24 3.08 3.02
CA THR A 339 -2.06 2.16 2.23
C THR A 339 -3.57 2.51 2.26
N PHE A 340 -4.23 2.43 1.09
CA PHE A 340 -5.64 2.81 0.90
C PHE A 340 -6.64 1.73 1.35
N GLY A 341 -6.74 1.54 2.66
CA GLY A 341 -7.64 0.59 3.32
C GLY A 341 -7.07 -0.83 3.38
N PHE A 342 -7.67 -1.67 4.22
CA PHE A 342 -7.07 -2.97 4.55
C PHE A 342 -8.04 -4.15 4.54
N THR A 343 -7.65 -5.21 3.82
CA THR A 343 -8.43 -6.45 3.70
C THR A 343 -8.60 -7.16 5.05
N ALA A 344 -9.78 -7.77 5.26
CA ALA A 344 -10.12 -8.46 6.49
C ALA A 344 -9.18 -9.62 6.84
N SER A 345 -8.59 -10.29 5.84
CA SER A 345 -7.69 -11.44 6.04
C SER A 345 -6.29 -11.06 6.50
N LEU A 346 -5.90 -9.78 6.40
CA LEU A 346 -4.54 -9.33 6.65
C LEU A 346 -3.99 -9.69 8.04
N PRO A 347 -4.76 -9.69 9.16
CA PRO A 347 -4.22 -10.08 10.47
C PRO A 347 -3.66 -11.50 10.49
N GLN A 348 -4.36 -12.47 9.89
CA GLN A 348 -3.88 -13.86 9.80
C GLN A 348 -2.65 -13.95 8.89
N ILE A 349 -2.71 -13.31 7.71
CA ILE A 349 -1.59 -13.31 6.74
C ILE A 349 -0.34 -12.72 7.40
N ALA A 350 -0.49 -11.60 8.09
CA ALA A 350 0.57 -10.91 8.81
C ALA A 350 1.18 -11.80 9.90
N LYS A 351 0.37 -12.44 10.75
CA LYS A 351 0.87 -13.36 11.78
C LYS A 351 1.63 -14.53 11.19
N LEU A 352 1.13 -15.13 10.11
CA LEU A 352 1.85 -16.18 9.39
C LEU A 352 3.06 -15.66 8.61
N GLY A 353 3.15 -14.34 8.37
CA GLY A 353 4.32 -13.65 7.85
C GLY A 353 5.36 -13.27 8.93
N GLY A 354 5.15 -13.69 10.18
CA GLY A 354 6.09 -13.48 11.30
C GLY A 354 5.95 -12.15 12.03
N VAL A 355 4.97 -11.29 11.70
CA VAL A 355 4.78 -10.02 12.42
C VAL A 355 3.94 -10.18 13.69
N LYS A 356 4.23 -9.33 14.67
CA LYS A 356 3.63 -9.30 16.01
C LYS A 356 2.59 -8.20 16.18
N ALA A 357 2.69 -7.11 15.42
CA ALA A 357 1.71 -6.04 15.43
C ALA A 357 1.55 -5.36 14.06
N PHE A 358 0.49 -4.58 13.95
CA PHE A 358 0.19 -3.74 12.79
C PHE A 358 0.13 -2.26 13.19
N ALA A 359 0.63 -1.36 12.36
CA ALA A 359 0.56 0.07 12.59
C ALA A 359 0.14 0.82 11.31
N THR A 360 -0.82 1.75 11.44
CA THR A 360 -1.36 2.52 10.31
C THR A 360 -1.81 3.93 10.71
N HIS A 361 -1.96 4.81 9.71
CA HIS A 361 -2.48 6.17 9.86
C HIS A 361 -3.76 6.42 9.04
N LYS A 362 -3.86 5.92 7.80
CA LYS A 362 -4.94 6.29 6.85
C LYS A 362 -6.37 6.15 7.36
N VAL A 363 -6.65 5.31 8.36
CA VAL A 363 -7.99 5.20 8.96
C VAL A 363 -8.52 6.53 9.52
N PHE A 364 -7.66 7.52 9.80
CA PHE A 364 -8.06 8.85 10.23
C PHE A 364 -8.48 9.79 9.09
N TRP A 365 -8.32 9.38 7.83
CA TRP A 365 -8.77 10.12 6.65
C TRP A 365 -10.20 9.77 6.23
N ASN A 366 -10.88 8.92 7.00
CA ASN A 366 -12.27 8.59 6.74
C ASN A 366 -13.14 9.85 6.66
N ASP A 367 -13.88 9.99 5.57
CA ASP A 367 -14.67 11.19 5.26
C ASP A 367 -16.06 11.22 5.93
N THR A 368 -16.50 10.10 6.52
CA THR A 368 -17.85 9.95 7.09
C THR A 368 -17.79 9.56 8.56
N ASN A 369 -16.98 8.57 8.94
CA ASN A 369 -16.90 8.05 10.29
C ASN A 369 -15.51 8.22 10.90
N LYS A 370 -15.47 8.74 12.13
CA LYS A 370 -14.25 8.73 12.94
C LYS A 370 -13.94 7.30 13.39
N PHE A 371 -12.74 6.80 13.07
CA PHE A 371 -12.29 5.50 13.58
C PHE A 371 -12.17 5.54 15.12
N PRO A 372 -12.71 4.55 15.85
CA PRO A 372 -12.92 4.68 17.30
C PRO A 372 -11.72 4.34 18.19
N TYR A 373 -10.65 3.74 17.64
CA TYR A 373 -9.54 3.20 18.44
C TYR A 373 -8.18 3.70 17.97
N ASN A 374 -7.24 3.81 18.91
CA ASN A 374 -5.82 3.97 18.62
C ASN A 374 -5.04 2.70 18.96
N VAL A 375 -5.41 1.96 20.01
CA VAL A 375 -4.81 0.66 20.36
C VAL A 375 -5.89 -0.41 20.47
N PHE A 376 -5.86 -1.40 19.58
CA PHE A 376 -6.91 -2.42 19.46
C PHE A 376 -6.36 -3.75 18.95
N ASN A 377 -7.12 -4.82 19.14
CA ASN A 377 -6.87 -6.11 18.50
C ASN A 377 -7.66 -6.18 17.20
N TRP A 378 -6.96 -6.29 16.07
CA TRP A 378 -7.57 -6.48 14.76
C TRP A 378 -7.82 -7.98 14.53
N VAL A 379 -9.08 -8.35 14.34
CA VAL A 379 -9.55 -9.73 14.30
C VAL A 379 -9.83 -10.14 12.86
N ALA A 380 -9.07 -11.11 12.36
CA ALA A 380 -9.29 -11.74 11.05
C ALA A 380 -10.56 -12.60 11.02
N PRO A 381 -11.07 -12.95 9.82
CA PRO A 381 -12.22 -13.85 9.65
C PRO A 381 -12.08 -15.20 10.38
N ASN A 382 -10.87 -15.76 10.48
CA ASN A 382 -10.59 -17.00 11.21
C ASN A 382 -10.66 -16.83 12.75
N GLY A 383 -10.75 -15.59 13.25
CA GLY A 383 -10.78 -15.24 14.67
C GLY A 383 -9.41 -14.94 15.29
N GLU A 384 -8.32 -15.00 14.53
CA GLU A 384 -7.01 -14.58 15.04
C GLU A 384 -6.94 -13.08 15.23
N GLU A 385 -6.29 -12.68 16.33
CA GLU A 385 -6.14 -11.28 16.72
C GLU A 385 -4.70 -10.82 16.49
N LEU A 386 -4.53 -9.64 15.90
CA LEU A 386 -3.25 -8.96 15.75
C LEU A 386 -3.31 -7.63 16.51
N PRO A 387 -2.46 -7.41 17.54
CA PRO A 387 -2.30 -6.10 18.16
C PRO A 387 -2.04 -5.03 17.11
N SER A 388 -2.80 -3.95 17.15
CA SER A 388 -2.84 -2.92 16.11
C SER A 388 -2.84 -1.53 16.70
N ILE A 389 -2.14 -0.61 16.03
CA ILE A 389 -1.98 0.78 16.44
C ILE A 389 -2.41 1.69 15.29
N ALA A 390 -3.41 2.52 15.52
CA ALA A 390 -3.73 3.65 14.64
C ALA A 390 -3.12 4.93 15.25
N PHE A 391 -2.18 5.57 14.55
CA PHE A 391 -1.41 6.71 15.06
C PHE A 391 -1.47 7.96 14.16
N GLY A 392 -1.02 9.10 14.68
CA GLY A 392 -0.96 10.34 13.91
C GLY A 392 -2.30 11.08 13.76
N ASN A 393 -3.28 10.87 14.64
CA ASN A 393 -4.56 11.57 14.54
C ASN A 393 -4.43 13.04 15.00
N GLY A 394 -4.05 13.95 14.10
CA GLY A 394 -3.92 15.38 14.39
C GLY A 394 -2.90 16.06 13.46
N LYS A 395 -2.50 17.29 13.81
CA LYS A 395 -1.49 18.07 13.08
C LYS A 395 -0.20 17.26 12.94
N GLY A 396 0.32 17.19 11.72
CA GLY A 396 1.52 16.45 11.36
C GLY A 396 1.28 15.01 10.90
N GLY A 397 0.17 14.37 11.30
CA GLY A 397 -0.11 13.00 10.84
C GLY A 397 0.97 12.00 11.25
N TYR A 398 1.41 11.18 10.30
CA TYR A 398 2.60 10.31 10.45
C TYR A 398 3.93 11.00 10.15
N ASN A 399 3.90 12.24 9.64
CA ASN A 399 5.05 13.10 9.33
C ASN A 399 5.14 14.26 10.34
N SER A 400 5.09 13.94 11.64
CA SER A 400 4.98 14.97 12.69
C SER A 400 6.32 15.64 13.03
N ASP A 401 6.27 16.82 13.65
CA ASP A 401 7.43 17.72 13.80
C ASP A 401 7.82 18.05 15.24
N PHE A 402 7.18 17.41 16.23
CA PHE A 402 7.32 17.76 17.65
C PHE A 402 7.00 19.23 17.96
N SER A 403 6.16 19.91 17.17
CA SER A 403 5.53 21.15 17.63
C SER A 403 4.62 20.84 18.83
N SER A 404 4.61 21.73 19.84
CA SER A 404 3.81 21.53 21.05
C SER A 404 2.32 21.32 20.74
N SER A 405 1.79 22.08 19.77
CA SER A 405 0.43 21.95 19.27
C SER A 405 0.16 20.60 18.59
N SER A 406 1.11 20.06 17.80
CA SER A 406 0.99 18.72 17.21
C SER A 406 0.91 17.65 18.29
N VAL A 407 1.86 17.67 19.24
CA VAL A 407 1.90 16.70 20.35
C VAL A 407 0.64 16.78 21.21
N LEU A 408 0.20 17.98 21.54
CA LEU A 408 -0.99 18.20 22.36
C LEU A 408 -2.27 17.72 21.66
N GLN A 409 -2.44 18.07 20.39
CA GLN A 409 -3.63 17.70 19.62
C GLN A 409 -3.71 16.19 19.41
N GLN A 410 -2.60 15.54 19.04
CA GLN A 410 -2.58 14.08 18.89
C GLN A 410 -2.81 13.38 20.23
N TRP A 411 -2.22 13.89 21.32
CA TRP A 411 -2.51 13.38 22.64
C TRP A 411 -3.99 13.54 22.99
N GLN A 412 -4.63 14.67 22.69
CA GLN A 412 -6.07 14.88 22.91
C GLN A 412 -6.92 13.89 22.12
N ASN A 413 -6.54 13.60 20.88
CA ASN A 413 -7.25 12.67 19.99
C ASN A 413 -6.99 11.18 20.29
N TRP A 414 -5.95 10.85 21.06
CA TRP A 414 -5.62 9.47 21.45
C TRP A 414 -6.70 8.88 22.37
N ASN A 415 -7.43 7.86 21.93
CA ASN A 415 -8.57 7.31 22.68
C ASN A 415 -8.11 6.53 23.93
N GLU A 416 -7.13 5.64 23.80
CA GLU A 416 -6.63 4.80 24.88
C GLU A 416 -5.60 5.54 25.77
N LYS A 417 -6.04 6.54 26.55
CA LYS A 417 -5.19 7.37 27.44
C LYS A 417 -4.35 6.61 28.46
N ASN A 418 -4.74 5.37 28.79
CA ASN A 418 -4.03 4.48 29.71
C ASN A 418 -2.90 3.69 29.02
N GLN A 419 -2.79 3.79 27.70
CA GLN A 419 -1.72 3.19 26.89
C GLN A 419 -0.77 4.31 26.41
N PRO A 420 0.51 4.00 26.15
CA PRO A 420 1.41 4.98 25.55
C PRO A 420 0.93 5.39 24.15
N MET A 421 1.06 6.67 23.81
CA MET A 421 0.78 7.18 22.48
C MET A 421 1.99 6.95 21.56
N LEU A 422 1.78 6.29 20.43
CA LEU A 422 2.78 6.22 19.36
C LEU A 422 2.82 7.54 18.58
N TYR A 423 4.00 8.13 18.44
CA TYR A 423 4.21 9.38 17.70
C TYR A 423 5.30 9.17 16.66
N SER A 424 4.90 9.14 15.38
CA SER A 424 5.82 9.09 14.25
C SER A 424 6.24 10.50 13.87
N PHE A 425 7.54 10.74 13.74
CA PHE A 425 8.08 12.06 13.43
C PHE A 425 9.14 12.02 12.33
N GLY A 426 9.23 13.11 11.58
CA GLY A 426 10.08 13.23 10.40
C GLY A 426 9.29 13.72 9.19
N TYR A 427 10.02 14.14 8.16
CA TYR A 427 9.44 14.45 6.85
C TYR A 427 9.34 13.16 6.02
N GLY A 428 8.28 13.06 5.23
CA GLY A 428 7.97 11.86 4.46
C GLY A 428 7.32 12.17 3.11
N ASP A 429 6.67 11.15 2.56
CA ASP A 429 6.09 11.04 1.21
C ASP A 429 7.20 11.03 0.14
N GLY A 430 8.15 11.96 0.23
CA GLY A 430 9.35 12.02 -0.60
C GLY A 430 10.67 11.64 0.07
N GLY A 431 10.66 11.16 1.31
CA GLY A 431 11.86 11.00 2.15
C GLY A 431 12.17 12.22 3.03
N GLY A 432 13.44 12.37 3.43
CA GLY A 432 13.93 13.38 4.37
C GLY A 432 14.13 12.79 5.77
N GLY A 433 13.04 12.38 6.42
CA GLY A 433 13.05 11.86 7.79
C GLY A 433 13.18 12.95 8.86
N PRO A 434 13.48 12.56 10.12
CA PRO A 434 13.79 13.50 11.20
C PRO A 434 14.94 14.45 10.91
N ASN A 435 14.85 15.68 11.42
CA ASN A 435 15.99 16.58 11.52
C ASN A 435 16.41 16.83 12.98
N GLU A 436 17.57 17.47 13.16
CA GLU A 436 18.14 17.72 14.49
C GLU A 436 17.23 18.56 15.40
N ILE A 437 16.47 19.50 14.81
CA ILE A 437 15.53 20.36 15.53
C ILE A 437 14.44 19.53 16.20
N MET A 438 13.88 18.54 15.50
CA MET A 438 12.86 17.65 16.06
C MET A 438 13.38 16.86 17.27
N LEU A 439 14.63 16.39 17.22
CA LEU A 439 15.25 15.62 18.31
C LEU A 439 15.47 16.50 19.55
N ILE A 440 15.87 17.76 19.36
CA ILE A 440 16.01 18.74 20.46
C ILE A 440 14.63 19.10 21.03
N LYS A 441 13.62 19.30 20.17
CA LYS A 441 12.24 19.54 20.58
C LYS A 441 11.69 18.40 21.45
N ALA A 442 11.89 17.15 21.03
CA ALA A 442 11.45 15.98 21.77
C ALA A 442 11.99 15.97 23.22
N ASN A 443 13.27 16.32 23.40
CA ASN A 443 13.88 16.45 24.72
C ASN A 443 13.30 17.64 25.51
N ALA A 444 13.17 18.81 24.89
CA ALA A 444 12.64 20.00 25.54
C ALA A 444 11.18 19.83 26.01
N ILE A 445 10.36 19.09 25.27
CA ILE A 445 8.97 18.79 25.63
C ILE A 445 8.86 18.08 26.98
N ASN A 446 9.86 17.30 27.40
CA ASN A 446 9.82 16.62 28.70
C ASN A 446 9.75 17.60 29.88
N ASP A 447 10.32 18.79 29.73
CA ASP A 447 10.31 19.84 30.77
C ASP A 447 9.03 20.70 30.73
N ILE A 448 8.25 20.65 29.64
CA ILE A 448 7.05 21.49 29.47
C ILE A 448 5.83 20.82 30.16
N PRO A 449 5.07 21.55 31.01
CA PRO A 449 3.85 21.04 31.65
C PRO A 449 2.79 20.71 30.60
N ILE A 450 1.73 19.98 31.00
CA ILE A 450 0.56 19.60 30.17
C ILE A 450 0.85 18.80 28.89
N LEU A 451 2.10 18.61 28.49
CA LEU A 451 2.49 17.71 27.41
C LEU A 451 2.78 16.31 27.97
N PRO A 452 2.70 15.25 27.14
CA PRO A 452 3.12 13.91 27.53
C PRO A 452 4.61 13.83 27.88
N LYS A 453 4.99 12.79 28.65
CA LYS A 453 6.38 12.41 28.80
C LYS A 453 6.84 11.68 27.54
N VAL A 454 7.90 12.15 26.91
CA VAL A 454 8.43 11.65 25.63
C VAL A 454 9.60 10.71 25.87
N THR A 455 9.55 9.53 25.24
CA THR A 455 10.71 8.64 25.00
C THR A 455 10.90 8.47 23.50
N LEU A 456 12.12 8.19 23.04
CA LEU A 456 12.43 7.99 21.62
C LEU A 456 12.91 6.56 21.34
N ASN A 457 12.37 5.56 22.06
CA ASN A 457 12.80 4.16 21.97
C ASN A 457 11.97 3.31 20.99
N GLY A 458 11.20 3.95 20.09
CA GLY A 458 10.61 3.30 18.93
C GLY A 458 9.57 2.22 19.23
N LEU A 459 9.36 1.32 18.28
CA LEU A 459 8.32 0.29 18.36
C LEU A 459 8.71 -0.83 19.31
N SER A 460 10.01 -1.05 19.55
CA SER A 460 10.46 -2.04 20.54
C SER A 460 9.89 -1.74 21.94
N GLU A 461 9.91 -0.48 22.39
CA GLU A 461 9.25 -0.08 23.64
C GLU A 461 7.71 -0.19 23.52
N MET A 462 7.14 0.26 22.40
CA MET A 462 5.69 0.23 22.17
C MET A 462 5.11 -1.18 22.28
N LEU A 463 5.72 -2.17 21.61
CA LEU A 463 5.25 -3.56 21.58
C LEU A 463 5.25 -4.22 22.97
N ASN A 464 6.17 -3.82 23.84
CA ASN A 464 6.25 -4.35 25.21
C ASN A 464 5.22 -3.74 26.15
N GLU A 465 4.69 -2.56 25.83
CA GLU A 465 3.80 -1.81 26.71
C GLU A 465 2.33 -1.88 26.32
N ILE A 466 2.02 -2.00 25.03
CA ILE A 466 0.62 -2.04 24.58
C ILE A 466 -0.13 -3.25 25.14
N LYS A 467 -1.33 -3.00 25.64
CA LYS A 467 -2.28 -4.04 26.06
C LYS A 467 -3.66 -3.74 25.48
N PRO A 468 -3.89 -4.09 24.21
CA PRO A 468 -5.17 -3.81 23.56
C PRO A 468 -6.31 -4.57 24.24
N ILE A 469 -7.41 -3.85 24.50
CA ILE A 469 -8.65 -4.41 25.09
C ILE A 469 -9.80 -4.37 24.07
N ASN A 470 -9.84 -3.31 23.26
CA ASN A 470 -10.81 -3.13 22.19
C ASN A 470 -10.52 -4.08 21.03
N LYS A 471 -11.57 -4.53 20.33
CA LYS A 471 -11.47 -5.44 19.18
C LYS A 471 -12.16 -4.84 17.96
N TRP A 472 -11.52 -4.92 16.81
CA TRP A 472 -12.12 -4.61 15.52
C TRP A 472 -12.09 -5.86 14.64
N ARG A 473 -13.24 -6.38 14.20
CA ARG A 473 -13.31 -7.57 13.34
C ARG A 473 -13.73 -7.19 11.93
N GLY A 474 -13.00 -7.71 10.94
CA GLY A 474 -13.27 -7.46 9.52
C GLY A 474 -12.30 -6.47 8.90
N GLU A 475 -12.69 -5.87 7.77
CA GLU A 475 -11.87 -4.90 7.04
C GLU A 475 -11.69 -3.60 7.83
N LEU A 476 -10.52 -2.95 7.66
CA LEU A 476 -10.33 -1.55 7.99
C LEU A 476 -10.59 -0.76 6.70
N TYR A 477 -11.88 -0.57 6.39
CA TYR A 477 -12.32 0.11 5.18
C TYR A 477 -11.95 1.60 5.24
N LEU A 478 -11.25 2.08 4.21
CA LEU A 478 -10.95 3.50 4.05
C LEU A 478 -12.11 4.19 3.34
N GLU A 479 -12.67 5.20 3.99
CA GLU A 479 -13.86 5.89 3.50
C GLU A 479 -13.52 7.06 2.56
N THR A 480 -12.41 6.98 1.85
CA THR A 480 -11.99 7.90 0.78
C THR A 480 -11.14 7.12 -0.20
N HIS A 481 -10.62 7.77 -1.24
CA HIS A 481 -9.78 7.16 -2.27
C HIS A 481 -10.45 5.95 -2.95
N ARG A 482 -11.77 5.99 -3.17
CA ARG A 482 -12.52 4.85 -3.73
C ARG A 482 -12.29 4.66 -5.23
N GLY A 483 -11.87 5.72 -5.92
CA GLY A 483 -11.54 5.72 -7.35
C GLY A 483 -10.33 4.87 -7.70
N VAL A 484 -9.43 4.62 -6.74
CA VAL A 484 -8.22 3.82 -6.96
C VAL A 484 -8.50 2.36 -7.33
N LEU A 485 -9.69 1.84 -6.99
CA LEU A 485 -10.13 0.50 -7.38
C LEU A 485 -10.36 0.37 -8.89
N THR A 486 -10.48 1.49 -9.60
CA THR A 486 -10.87 1.55 -11.02
C THR A 486 -9.89 2.31 -11.90
N SER A 487 -9.25 3.39 -11.40
CA SER A 487 -8.25 4.17 -12.15
C SER A 487 -7.16 3.26 -12.77
N HIS A 488 -6.58 3.59 -13.93
CA HIS A 488 -5.57 2.76 -14.59
C HIS A 488 -5.98 1.28 -14.76
N SER A 489 -7.07 1.04 -15.49
CA SER A 489 -7.63 -0.29 -15.78
C SER A 489 -6.60 -1.26 -16.37
N LYS A 490 -5.66 -0.77 -17.20
CA LYS A 490 -4.57 -1.59 -17.77
C LYS A 490 -3.63 -2.10 -16.67
N MET A 491 -3.26 -1.27 -15.68
CA MET A 491 -2.43 -1.66 -14.54
C MET A 491 -3.03 -2.84 -13.77
N LYS A 492 -4.31 -2.72 -13.42
CA LYS A 492 -5.09 -3.74 -12.70
C LYS A 492 -5.13 -5.07 -13.45
N LEU A 493 -5.36 -5.01 -14.77
CA LEU A 493 -5.42 -6.18 -15.63
C LEU A 493 -4.06 -6.87 -15.75
N LEU A 494 -2.98 -6.11 -15.96
CA LEU A 494 -1.63 -6.65 -16.04
C LEU A 494 -1.20 -7.28 -14.72
N ASN A 495 -1.51 -6.64 -13.58
CA ASN A 495 -1.25 -7.23 -12.26
C ASN A 495 -1.94 -8.60 -12.11
N ARG A 496 -3.25 -8.68 -12.39
CA ARG A 496 -3.98 -9.95 -12.30
C ARG A 496 -3.37 -11.02 -13.20
N LYS A 497 -3.08 -10.68 -14.45
CA LYS A 497 -2.49 -11.61 -15.42
C LYS A 497 -1.11 -12.09 -14.97
N ALA A 498 -0.26 -11.19 -14.46
CA ALA A 498 1.06 -11.56 -13.96
C ALA A 498 0.97 -12.51 -12.76
N GLU A 499 0.08 -12.26 -11.80
CA GLU A 499 -0.15 -13.14 -10.64
C GLU A 499 -0.60 -14.55 -11.07
N ILE A 500 -1.59 -14.64 -11.96
CA ILE A 500 -2.09 -15.93 -12.46
C ILE A 500 -1.03 -16.68 -13.27
N LEU A 501 -0.32 -15.99 -14.16
CA LEU A 501 0.69 -16.64 -15.01
C LEU A 501 1.93 -17.07 -14.22
N LEU A 502 2.33 -16.33 -13.18
CA LEU A 502 3.38 -16.79 -12.28
C LEU A 502 2.94 -18.02 -11.49
N ARG A 503 1.69 -18.06 -11.01
CA ARG A 503 1.13 -19.27 -10.40
C ARG A 503 1.21 -20.46 -11.36
N GLU A 504 0.80 -20.30 -12.61
CA GLU A 504 0.90 -21.35 -13.63
C GLU A 504 2.35 -21.82 -13.82
N ALA A 505 3.27 -20.86 -14.01
CA ALA A 505 4.68 -21.14 -14.25
C ALA A 505 5.31 -21.92 -13.07
N GLU A 506 5.02 -21.54 -11.83
CA GLU A 506 5.54 -22.23 -10.65
C GLU A 506 4.98 -23.64 -10.51
N ILE A 507 3.66 -23.82 -10.66
CA ILE A 507 3.03 -25.14 -10.55
C ILE A 507 3.63 -26.09 -11.59
N TRP A 508 3.64 -25.68 -12.86
CA TRP A 508 4.06 -26.57 -13.94
C TRP A 508 5.56 -26.81 -13.94
N SER A 509 6.40 -25.81 -13.64
CA SER A 509 7.85 -26.01 -13.55
C SER A 509 8.27 -26.85 -12.33
N THR A 510 7.52 -26.78 -11.24
CA THR A 510 7.72 -27.66 -10.08
C THR A 510 7.41 -29.10 -10.44
N ILE A 511 6.24 -29.35 -11.06
CA ILE A 511 5.83 -30.70 -11.48
C ILE A 511 6.80 -31.28 -12.54
N ALA A 512 7.25 -30.45 -13.47
CA ALA A 512 8.16 -30.84 -14.54
C ALA A 512 9.63 -30.95 -14.09
N GLY A 513 9.96 -30.54 -12.86
CA GLY A 513 11.32 -30.57 -12.31
C GLY A 513 12.29 -29.67 -13.07
N ASN A 514 11.86 -28.46 -13.44
CA ASN A 514 12.68 -27.40 -14.07
C ASN A 514 12.44 -26.02 -13.43
N TYR A 515 12.01 -25.99 -12.18
CA TYR A 515 11.86 -24.76 -11.39
C TYR A 515 13.22 -24.08 -11.17
N ASP A 516 13.29 -22.76 -11.38
CA ASP A 516 14.48 -21.95 -11.14
C ASP A 516 14.18 -20.83 -10.13
N HIS A 517 14.75 -20.95 -8.93
CA HIS A 517 14.56 -19.98 -7.84
C HIS A 517 14.97 -18.56 -8.21
N ASN A 518 16.05 -18.38 -8.98
CA ASN A 518 16.54 -17.05 -9.31
C ASN A 518 15.61 -16.36 -10.29
N ILE A 519 15.07 -17.11 -11.26
CA ILE A 519 14.09 -16.58 -12.21
C ILE A 519 12.81 -16.19 -11.48
N PHE A 520 12.23 -17.08 -10.67
CA PHE A 520 10.98 -16.78 -9.95
C PHE A 520 11.14 -15.66 -8.93
N ARG A 521 12.26 -15.60 -8.22
CA ARG A 521 12.56 -14.49 -7.30
C ARG A 521 12.58 -13.15 -8.04
N ARG A 522 13.25 -13.08 -9.20
CA ARG A 522 13.29 -11.87 -10.03
C ARG A 522 11.88 -11.48 -10.50
N LEU A 523 11.15 -12.42 -11.10
CA LEU A 523 9.81 -12.15 -11.65
C LEU A 523 8.82 -11.71 -10.57
N TRP A 524 8.79 -12.40 -9.42
CA TRP A 524 7.93 -12.00 -8.32
C TRP A 524 8.32 -10.63 -7.78
N LYS A 525 9.60 -10.34 -7.52
CA LYS A 525 10.03 -9.02 -7.05
C LYS A 525 9.62 -7.89 -8.00
N THR A 526 9.63 -8.13 -9.31
CA THR A 526 9.09 -7.18 -10.30
C THR A 526 7.60 -6.95 -10.13
N VAL A 527 6.80 -8.00 -9.93
CA VAL A 527 5.36 -7.86 -9.64
C VAL A 527 5.15 -7.10 -8.33
N LEU A 528 5.80 -7.52 -7.25
CA LEU A 528 5.65 -6.93 -5.92
C LEU A 528 6.04 -5.45 -5.89
N LYS A 529 7.11 -5.05 -6.58
CA LYS A 529 7.49 -3.63 -6.72
C LYS A 529 6.34 -2.80 -7.29
N ASN A 530 5.68 -3.32 -8.33
CA ASN A 530 4.57 -2.65 -8.99
C ASN A 530 3.23 -2.76 -8.23
N GLN A 531 3.20 -3.43 -7.08
CA GLN A 531 2.07 -3.50 -6.16
C GLN A 531 2.09 -2.44 -5.06
N PHE A 532 3.06 -1.51 -5.10
CA PHE A 532 3.11 -0.35 -4.21
C PHE A 532 1.79 0.43 -4.22
N HIS A 533 1.41 1.00 -3.06
CA HIS A 533 0.09 1.59 -2.83
C HIS A 533 -0.22 2.85 -3.66
N ASP A 534 0.73 3.45 -4.38
CA ASP A 534 0.41 4.46 -5.41
C ASP A 534 0.50 3.96 -6.86
N VAL A 535 1.22 2.85 -7.09
CA VAL A 535 1.42 2.30 -8.44
C VAL A 535 0.23 1.44 -8.84
N LEU A 536 -0.06 0.38 -8.08
CA LEU A 536 -1.19 -0.51 -8.40
C LEU A 536 -2.53 0.24 -8.32
N PRO A 537 -2.76 1.11 -7.30
CA PRO A 537 -4.00 1.87 -7.17
C PRO A 537 -4.22 2.94 -8.25
N GLY A 538 -3.22 3.23 -9.09
CA GLY A 538 -3.45 4.06 -10.27
C GLY A 538 -3.39 5.56 -9.95
N SER A 539 -2.51 5.95 -9.03
CA SER A 539 -2.35 7.30 -8.47
C SER A 539 -0.96 7.94 -8.68
N ALA A 540 -0.10 7.37 -9.53
CA ALA A 540 1.21 7.92 -9.91
C ALA A 540 1.22 8.68 -11.26
N ILE A 541 2.31 9.36 -11.59
CA ILE A 541 2.49 10.04 -12.89
C ILE A 541 2.68 9.05 -14.05
N ARG A 542 2.52 9.54 -15.28
CA ARG A 542 2.61 8.76 -16.52
C ARG A 542 3.88 7.92 -16.61
N GLU A 543 5.03 8.52 -16.33
CA GLU A 543 6.35 7.87 -16.43
C GLU A 543 6.44 6.59 -15.60
N VAL A 544 5.71 6.52 -14.48
CA VAL A 544 5.67 5.34 -13.61
C VAL A 544 4.96 4.18 -14.32
N TYR A 545 3.83 4.43 -14.99
CA TYR A 545 3.10 3.38 -15.70
C TYR A 545 3.79 2.90 -16.97
N GLU A 546 4.56 3.76 -17.63
CA GLU A 546 5.36 3.33 -18.78
C GLU A 546 6.37 2.26 -18.39
N VAL A 547 6.98 2.39 -17.21
CA VAL A 547 7.85 1.37 -16.61
C VAL A 547 7.04 0.16 -16.13
N ALA A 548 6.00 0.39 -15.31
CA ALA A 548 5.22 -0.68 -14.71
C ALA A 548 4.55 -1.59 -15.75
N TYR A 549 3.98 -1.01 -16.81
CA TYR A 549 3.33 -1.78 -17.89
C TYR A 549 4.34 -2.65 -18.61
N LYS A 550 5.49 -2.09 -19.00
CA LYS A 550 6.55 -2.83 -19.68
C LYS A 550 7.04 -4.00 -18.83
N GLU A 551 7.33 -3.74 -17.56
CA GLU A 551 7.83 -4.77 -16.64
C GLU A 551 6.81 -5.90 -16.40
N LEU A 552 5.53 -5.57 -16.22
CA LEU A 552 4.49 -6.59 -16.04
C LEU A 552 4.25 -7.38 -17.33
N GLU A 553 4.29 -6.73 -18.50
CA GLU A 553 4.21 -7.40 -19.80
C GLU A 553 5.39 -8.38 -20.00
N GLU A 554 6.61 -7.98 -19.61
CA GLU A 554 7.79 -8.87 -19.62
C GLU A 554 7.64 -10.06 -18.67
N VAL A 555 7.11 -9.85 -17.46
CA VAL A 555 6.82 -10.95 -16.51
C VAL A 555 5.81 -11.92 -17.10
N ILE A 556 4.74 -11.42 -17.71
CA ILE A 556 3.70 -12.21 -18.36
C ILE A 556 4.30 -13.08 -19.48
N ILE A 557 5.13 -12.51 -20.33
CA ILE A 557 5.78 -13.23 -21.44
C ILE A 557 6.69 -14.34 -20.91
N GLU A 558 7.51 -14.04 -19.90
CA GLU A 558 8.47 -15.00 -19.36
C GLU A 558 7.77 -16.14 -18.59
N ALA A 559 6.76 -15.82 -17.78
CA ALA A 559 5.96 -16.82 -17.07
C ALA A 559 5.20 -17.74 -18.05
N GLU A 560 4.67 -17.18 -19.15
CA GLU A 560 4.03 -17.97 -20.21
C GLU A 560 5.03 -18.91 -20.89
N ARG A 561 6.25 -18.44 -21.20
CA ARG A 561 7.33 -19.26 -21.76
C ARG A 561 7.69 -20.43 -20.84
N ILE A 562 7.94 -20.15 -19.55
CA ILE A 562 8.26 -21.19 -18.55
C ILE A 562 7.13 -22.20 -18.45
N THR A 563 5.88 -21.73 -18.46
CA THR A 563 4.71 -22.63 -18.42
C THR A 563 4.70 -23.54 -19.64
N GLN A 564 4.81 -22.99 -20.85
CA GLN A 564 4.79 -23.75 -22.11
C GLN A 564 5.91 -24.79 -22.17
N GLU A 565 7.13 -24.42 -21.78
CA GLU A 565 8.27 -25.34 -21.70
C GLU A 565 8.03 -26.48 -20.71
N SER A 566 7.47 -26.15 -19.55
CA SER A 566 7.21 -27.11 -18.48
C SER A 566 6.12 -28.11 -18.85
N ILE A 567 4.98 -27.63 -19.39
CA ILE A 567 3.91 -28.53 -19.86
C ILE A 567 4.37 -29.36 -21.07
N SER A 568 5.18 -28.79 -21.98
CA SER A 568 5.80 -29.53 -23.10
C SER A 568 6.69 -30.66 -22.59
N LYS A 569 7.49 -30.40 -21.55
CA LYS A 569 8.36 -31.40 -20.92
C LYS A 569 7.55 -32.52 -20.28
N ILE A 570 6.41 -32.20 -19.66
CA ILE A 570 5.52 -33.17 -19.00
C ILE A 570 4.94 -34.18 -20.02
N VAL A 571 4.44 -33.70 -21.17
CA VAL A 571 3.84 -34.60 -22.18
C VAL A 571 4.84 -35.14 -23.19
N GLY A 572 6.03 -34.55 -23.31
CA GLY A 572 7.02 -34.94 -24.30
C GLY A 572 6.55 -34.71 -25.75
N LYS A 573 7.32 -35.23 -26.72
CA LYS A 573 7.03 -35.05 -28.15
C LYS A 573 5.82 -35.90 -28.59
N GLY A 574 4.93 -35.31 -29.38
CA GLY A 574 3.79 -35.97 -30.03
C GLY A 574 2.91 -34.97 -30.78
N GLU A 575 1.96 -35.47 -31.57
CA GLU A 575 1.05 -34.64 -32.39
C GLU A 575 -0.36 -34.52 -31.81
N ASP A 576 -0.65 -35.20 -30.70
CA ASP A 576 -1.95 -35.12 -30.05
C ASP A 576 -2.11 -33.77 -29.35
N LEU A 577 -3.31 -33.18 -29.43
CA LEU A 577 -3.67 -32.04 -28.60
C LEU A 577 -3.94 -32.52 -27.17
N VAL A 578 -3.21 -31.97 -26.21
CA VAL A 578 -3.31 -32.26 -24.79
C VAL A 578 -3.75 -31.01 -24.05
N VAL A 579 -4.72 -31.16 -23.15
CA VAL A 579 -5.32 -30.08 -22.38
C VAL A 579 -4.91 -30.20 -20.92
N PHE A 580 -4.44 -29.10 -20.35
CA PHE A 580 -3.97 -29.00 -18.96
C PHE A 580 -4.93 -28.17 -18.10
N ASN A 581 -5.09 -28.61 -16.85
CA ASN A 581 -5.86 -27.94 -15.80
C ASN A 581 -4.99 -27.83 -14.53
N SER A 582 -4.74 -26.61 -14.07
CA SER A 582 -3.95 -26.32 -12.87
C SER A 582 -4.81 -26.06 -11.61
N LEU A 583 -6.14 -26.19 -11.71
CA LEU A 583 -7.05 -26.06 -10.58
C LEU A 583 -7.22 -27.42 -9.90
N ASN A 584 -7.42 -27.42 -8.57
CA ASN A 584 -7.43 -28.64 -7.77
C ASN A 584 -8.77 -29.42 -7.81
N TRP A 585 -9.64 -29.12 -8.77
CA TRP A 585 -10.86 -29.88 -9.07
C TRP A 585 -10.93 -30.24 -10.57
N GLU A 586 -11.64 -31.32 -10.86
CA GLU A 586 -12.02 -31.65 -12.24
C GLU A 586 -12.98 -30.59 -12.77
N ARG A 587 -12.79 -30.19 -14.03
CA ARG A 587 -13.69 -29.24 -14.70
C ARG A 587 -14.00 -29.66 -16.11
N GLU A 588 -15.20 -29.31 -16.55
CA GLU A 588 -15.60 -29.36 -17.95
C GLU A 588 -15.72 -27.95 -18.48
N GLU A 589 -15.06 -27.66 -19.60
CA GLU A 589 -15.04 -26.30 -20.16
C GLU A 589 -14.97 -26.32 -21.67
N TYR A 590 -15.52 -25.27 -22.27
CA TYR A 590 -15.44 -25.04 -23.71
C TYR A 590 -14.07 -24.46 -24.08
N ILE A 591 -13.39 -25.13 -24.99
CA ILE A 591 -12.26 -24.61 -25.75
C ILE A 591 -12.78 -24.38 -27.17
N ASP A 592 -12.96 -23.11 -27.52
CA ASP A 592 -13.71 -22.69 -28.70
C ASP A 592 -15.10 -23.33 -28.76
N LYS A 593 -15.28 -24.35 -29.62
CA LYS A 593 -16.56 -25.05 -29.86
C LYS A 593 -16.62 -26.43 -29.23
N VAL A 594 -15.52 -26.89 -28.62
CA VAL A 594 -15.37 -28.24 -28.10
C VAL A 594 -15.36 -28.19 -26.58
N LYS A 595 -16.25 -28.95 -25.94
CA LYS A 595 -16.22 -29.13 -24.49
C LYS A 595 -15.27 -30.27 -24.15
N VAL A 596 -14.42 -30.08 -23.15
CA VAL A 596 -13.45 -31.09 -22.69
C VAL A 596 -13.52 -31.22 -21.17
N ARG A 597 -13.41 -32.46 -20.68
CA ARG A 597 -13.30 -32.76 -19.24
C ARG A 597 -11.83 -32.97 -18.91
N VAL A 598 -11.30 -32.24 -17.93
CA VAL A 598 -9.88 -32.28 -17.57
C VAL A 598 -9.73 -32.56 -16.06
N PRO A 599 -8.92 -33.55 -15.67
CA PRO A 599 -8.73 -33.90 -14.25
C PRO A 599 -8.09 -32.75 -13.44
N PRO A 600 -8.19 -32.77 -12.10
CA PRO A 600 -7.54 -31.78 -11.24
C PRO A 600 -6.02 -31.85 -11.34
N LEU A 601 -5.35 -30.69 -11.28
CA LEU A 601 -3.89 -30.53 -11.38
C LEU A 601 -3.27 -31.56 -12.33
N GLY A 602 -3.68 -31.53 -13.58
CA GLY A 602 -3.49 -32.66 -14.48
C GLY A 602 -3.68 -32.32 -15.94
N TYR A 603 -3.62 -33.35 -16.76
CA TYR A 603 -3.83 -33.24 -18.19
C TYR A 603 -4.56 -34.44 -18.78
N THR A 604 -5.18 -34.23 -19.93
CA THR A 604 -5.76 -35.29 -20.76
C THR A 604 -5.61 -34.97 -22.24
N LYS A 605 -5.67 -35.98 -23.11
CA LYS A 605 -5.87 -35.76 -24.53
C LYS A 605 -7.19 -34.99 -24.76
N LEU A 606 -7.17 -34.05 -25.69
CA LEU A 606 -8.34 -33.30 -26.12
C LEU A 606 -9.32 -34.27 -26.80
N ASN A 607 -10.21 -34.83 -25.99
CA ASN A 607 -11.31 -35.68 -26.41
C ASN A 607 -12.60 -34.90 -26.14
N PRO A 608 -13.37 -34.54 -27.18
CA PRO A 608 -14.65 -33.86 -27.02
C PRO A 608 -15.59 -34.64 -26.11
N VAL A 609 -16.20 -33.94 -25.16
CA VAL A 609 -17.38 -34.40 -24.43
C VAL A 609 -18.60 -34.12 -25.30
N ASP A 610 -19.49 -35.10 -25.42
CA ASP A 610 -20.71 -34.97 -26.20
C ASP A 610 -21.68 -33.98 -25.53
N VAL A 611 -21.92 -32.84 -26.18
CA VAL A 611 -22.86 -31.81 -25.71
C VAL A 611 -24.22 -32.07 -26.36
N LYS A 612 -25.15 -32.63 -25.58
CA LYS A 612 -26.50 -32.98 -26.07
C LYS A 612 -27.44 -31.78 -26.16
N ASP A 613 -27.23 -30.81 -25.28
CA ASP A 613 -28.03 -29.59 -25.23
C ASP A 613 -27.62 -28.63 -26.36
N THR A 614 -28.52 -27.72 -26.74
CA THR A 614 -28.22 -26.69 -27.74
C THR A 614 -28.61 -25.31 -27.23
N VAL A 615 -27.91 -24.29 -27.69
CA VAL A 615 -28.33 -22.90 -27.57
C VAL A 615 -28.97 -22.45 -28.89
N LYS A 616 -30.09 -21.75 -28.79
CA LYS A 616 -30.86 -21.23 -29.92
C LYS A 616 -30.92 -19.71 -29.84
N LEU A 617 -30.95 -19.09 -30.99
CA LEU A 617 -31.11 -17.64 -31.16
C LEU A 617 -32.26 -17.36 -32.13
N ASP A 618 -33.32 -16.76 -31.59
CA ASP A 618 -34.40 -16.15 -32.35
C ASP A 618 -34.19 -14.63 -32.37
N ILE A 619 -34.42 -14.03 -33.54
CA ILE A 619 -34.16 -12.61 -33.78
C ILE A 619 -35.48 -11.95 -34.11
N ASP A 620 -35.92 -11.02 -33.26
CA ASP A 620 -37.08 -10.17 -33.48
C ASP A 620 -36.64 -8.77 -33.97
N GLU A 621 -37.59 -7.90 -34.30
CA GLU A 621 -37.33 -6.51 -34.69
C GLU A 621 -36.59 -5.75 -33.59
N LYS A 622 -37.01 -5.93 -32.33
CA LYS A 622 -36.53 -5.13 -31.18
C LYS A 622 -35.52 -5.86 -30.27
N GLU A 623 -35.50 -7.19 -30.30
CA GLU A 623 -34.73 -7.99 -29.35
C GLU A 623 -34.17 -9.30 -29.96
N TYR A 624 -33.22 -9.87 -29.24
CA TYR A 624 -32.68 -11.21 -29.42
C TYR A 624 -33.24 -12.10 -28.30
N ILE A 625 -33.76 -13.27 -28.66
CA ILE A 625 -34.20 -14.27 -27.70
C ILE A 625 -33.22 -15.43 -27.77
N ILE A 626 -32.45 -15.61 -26.70
CA ILE A 626 -31.45 -16.67 -26.57
C ILE A 626 -31.98 -17.70 -25.60
N GLU A 627 -32.03 -18.96 -26.01
CA GLU A 627 -32.50 -20.04 -25.14
C GLU A 627 -31.49 -21.19 -25.14
N ASN A 628 -31.03 -21.59 -23.95
CA ASN A 628 -30.17 -22.76 -23.75
C ASN A 628 -30.85 -23.75 -22.80
N ARG A 629 -30.14 -24.73 -22.24
CA ARG A 629 -30.71 -25.66 -21.26
C ARG A 629 -31.31 -24.97 -20.02
N TYR A 630 -30.61 -23.97 -19.48
CA TYR A 630 -30.92 -23.34 -18.20
C TYR A 630 -31.78 -22.10 -18.33
N PHE A 631 -31.56 -21.30 -19.37
CA PHE A 631 -32.06 -19.93 -19.46
C PHE A 631 -32.87 -19.71 -20.72
N ARG A 632 -33.88 -18.84 -20.58
CA ARG A 632 -34.45 -18.08 -21.68
C ARG A 632 -34.17 -16.61 -21.42
N ILE A 633 -33.41 -15.99 -22.33
CA ILE A 633 -32.84 -14.65 -22.19
C ILE A 633 -33.43 -13.77 -23.28
N ARG A 634 -33.96 -12.61 -22.90
CA ARG A 634 -34.39 -11.57 -23.85
C ARG A 634 -33.41 -10.41 -23.75
N VAL A 635 -32.71 -10.13 -24.84
CA VAL A 635 -31.70 -9.07 -24.92
C VAL A 635 -32.16 -8.05 -25.95
N SER A 636 -32.31 -6.80 -25.57
CA SER A 636 -32.63 -5.71 -26.49
C SER A 636 -31.55 -5.57 -27.56
N LYS A 637 -31.89 -5.16 -28.79
CA LYS A 637 -30.89 -4.74 -29.79
C LYS A 637 -30.04 -3.55 -29.34
N SER A 638 -30.46 -2.86 -28.28
CA SER A 638 -29.68 -1.82 -27.60
C SER A 638 -28.77 -2.33 -26.48
N GLY A 639 -28.61 -3.65 -26.30
CA GLY A 639 -27.59 -4.27 -25.42
C GLY A 639 -28.01 -4.59 -23.99
N GLU A 640 -29.20 -4.15 -23.56
CA GLU A 640 -29.76 -4.42 -22.24
C GLU A 640 -30.39 -5.82 -22.19
N ILE A 641 -30.19 -6.55 -21.09
CA ILE A 641 -30.92 -7.79 -20.80
C ILE A 641 -32.27 -7.38 -20.20
N LEU A 642 -33.36 -7.67 -20.92
CA LEU A 642 -34.73 -7.32 -20.56
C LEU A 642 -35.40 -8.36 -19.66
N SER A 643 -35.03 -9.63 -19.82
CA SER A 643 -35.49 -10.76 -18.99
C SER A 643 -34.45 -11.89 -19.04
N LEU A 644 -34.27 -12.59 -17.92
CA LEU A 644 -33.43 -13.77 -17.74
C LEU A 644 -34.21 -14.78 -16.89
N ASN A 645 -34.97 -15.65 -17.56
CA ASN A 645 -35.72 -16.70 -16.90
C ASN A 645 -34.86 -17.96 -16.73
N ASP A 646 -34.65 -18.40 -15.50
CA ASP A 646 -34.11 -19.73 -15.19
C ASP A 646 -35.24 -20.78 -15.27
N LYS A 647 -35.10 -21.69 -16.23
CA LYS A 647 -36.06 -22.73 -16.56
C LYS A 647 -36.07 -23.91 -15.60
N GLU A 648 -34.98 -24.16 -14.87
CA GLU A 648 -34.92 -25.26 -13.89
C GLU A 648 -35.77 -24.94 -12.66
N VAL A 649 -35.81 -23.68 -12.26
CA VAL A 649 -36.60 -23.20 -11.11
C VAL A 649 -37.81 -22.35 -11.51
N MET A 650 -38.01 -22.12 -12.82
CA MET A 650 -39.08 -21.29 -13.39
C MET A 650 -39.13 -19.88 -12.77
N ARG A 651 -37.97 -19.23 -12.64
CA ARG A 651 -37.81 -17.95 -11.93
C ARG A 651 -37.23 -16.88 -12.84
N GLU A 652 -37.75 -15.66 -12.74
CA GLU A 652 -37.11 -14.47 -13.31
C GLU A 652 -35.92 -14.05 -12.44
N VAL A 653 -34.74 -13.87 -13.04
CA VAL A 653 -33.50 -13.55 -12.31
C VAL A 653 -33.30 -12.05 -12.18
N ILE A 654 -33.80 -11.26 -13.13
CA ILE A 654 -33.63 -9.80 -13.14
C ILE A 654 -34.98 -9.09 -12.97
N LYS A 655 -34.98 -8.05 -12.15
CA LYS A 655 -36.19 -7.25 -11.87
C LYS A 655 -36.38 -6.11 -12.88
N GLU A 656 -35.27 -5.61 -13.41
CA GLU A 656 -35.20 -4.46 -14.32
C GLU A 656 -34.12 -4.67 -15.38
N PRO A 657 -34.15 -3.92 -16.51
CA PRO A 657 -33.15 -4.04 -17.56
C PRO A 657 -31.71 -3.98 -17.05
N SER A 658 -31.00 -5.10 -17.17
CA SER A 658 -29.65 -5.33 -16.64
C SER A 658 -28.59 -5.30 -17.75
N ASN A 659 -27.31 -5.39 -17.39
CA ASN A 659 -26.19 -5.04 -18.27
C ASN A 659 -26.30 -3.57 -18.76
N SER A 660 -26.75 -2.70 -17.87
CA SER A 660 -26.97 -1.27 -18.15
C SER A 660 -25.67 -0.50 -18.03
N ILE A 661 -25.08 -0.08 -19.15
CA ILE A 661 -23.88 0.77 -19.16
C ILE A 661 -24.26 2.22 -18.84
N VAL A 662 -23.63 2.77 -17.80
CA VAL A 662 -23.86 4.14 -17.34
C VAL A 662 -22.53 4.88 -17.22
N PHE A 663 -22.50 6.07 -17.80
CA PHE A 663 -21.41 7.01 -17.66
C PHE A 663 -21.81 8.06 -16.63
N TYR A 664 -20.88 8.41 -15.75
CA TYR A 664 -21.05 9.43 -14.73
C TYR A 664 -19.96 10.48 -14.90
N GLU A 665 -20.31 11.75 -14.78
CA GLU A 665 -19.29 12.79 -14.55
C GLU A 665 -18.78 12.64 -13.11
N ASN A 666 -17.46 12.70 -12.92
CA ASN A 666 -16.83 12.47 -11.64
C ASN A 666 -15.53 13.30 -11.54
N ILE A 667 -15.59 14.41 -10.79
CA ILE A 667 -14.52 15.42 -10.71
C ILE A 667 -14.19 15.70 -9.23
N PRO A 668 -13.60 14.74 -8.47
CA PRO A 668 -13.47 14.82 -7.00
C PRO A 668 -12.41 15.82 -6.49
N GLY A 669 -12.22 16.95 -7.18
CA GLY A 669 -11.30 18.01 -6.80
C GLY A 669 -9.83 17.57 -6.84
N TRP A 670 -9.12 17.74 -5.72
CA TRP A 670 -7.68 17.47 -5.62
C TRP A 670 -7.33 15.97 -5.67
N ALA A 671 -8.27 15.09 -5.34
CA ALA A 671 -8.10 13.64 -5.26
C ALA A 671 -8.60 12.94 -6.52
N ASP A 672 -8.32 13.51 -7.71
CA ASP A 672 -8.94 13.09 -8.97
C ASP A 672 -8.80 11.60 -9.26
N ALA A 673 -7.59 11.06 -9.46
CA ALA A 673 -7.41 9.62 -9.63
C ALA A 673 -7.80 8.79 -8.41
N TRP A 674 -7.70 9.38 -7.22
CA TRP A 674 -7.92 8.67 -5.96
C TRP A 674 -9.38 8.40 -5.69
N ASP A 675 -10.30 9.36 -5.85
CA ASP A 675 -11.64 9.25 -5.26
C ASP A 675 -12.80 9.15 -6.26
N ILE A 676 -13.98 8.88 -5.72
CA ILE A 676 -15.28 8.99 -6.39
C ILE A 676 -16.14 9.92 -5.53
N GLU A 677 -16.72 10.94 -6.16
CA GLU A 677 -17.59 11.89 -5.45
C GLU A 677 -18.84 11.18 -4.94
N LYS A 678 -19.27 11.46 -3.70
CA LYS A 678 -20.49 10.86 -3.13
C LYS A 678 -21.73 11.10 -4.01
N GLY A 679 -21.79 12.26 -4.67
CA GLY A 679 -22.87 12.69 -5.55
C GLY A 679 -22.72 12.29 -7.02
N TYR A 680 -21.74 11.46 -7.41
CA TYR A 680 -21.43 11.15 -8.82
C TYR A 680 -22.65 10.70 -9.66
N LYS A 681 -23.68 10.14 -9.01
CA LYS A 681 -24.92 9.67 -9.65
C LYS A 681 -25.85 10.79 -10.13
N GLU A 682 -25.71 12.01 -9.61
CA GLU A 682 -26.52 13.18 -9.99
C GLU A 682 -26.35 13.54 -11.47
N THR A 683 -25.18 13.27 -12.02
CA THR A 683 -24.85 13.53 -13.43
C THR A 683 -24.55 12.22 -14.15
N SER A 684 -25.62 11.52 -14.54
CA SER A 684 -25.54 10.19 -15.14
C SER A 684 -26.13 10.12 -16.55
N PHE A 685 -25.50 9.30 -17.40
CA PHE A 685 -25.88 9.07 -18.78
C PHE A 685 -25.97 7.57 -19.03
N LYS A 686 -27.18 7.02 -19.07
CA LYS A 686 -27.41 5.63 -19.47
C LYS A 686 -27.24 5.50 -20.99
N VAL A 687 -26.30 4.68 -21.42
CA VAL A 687 -25.91 4.56 -22.84
C VAL A 687 -26.41 3.24 -23.41
N LYS A 688 -27.17 3.34 -24.51
CA LYS A 688 -27.65 2.20 -25.30
C LYS A 688 -26.65 1.87 -26.40
N ALA A 689 -26.57 0.59 -26.79
CA ALA A 689 -25.76 0.19 -27.93
C ALA A 689 -26.24 0.91 -29.20
N SER A 690 -25.29 1.51 -29.93
CA SER A 690 -25.52 2.15 -31.23
C SER A 690 -25.66 1.12 -32.36
N SER A 691 -25.11 -0.08 -32.17
CA SER A 691 -25.29 -1.22 -33.08
C SER A 691 -25.17 -2.56 -32.37
N SER A 692 -25.79 -3.58 -32.96
CA SER A 692 -25.67 -4.97 -32.55
C SER A 692 -25.49 -5.89 -33.76
N GLU A 693 -24.66 -6.91 -33.62
CA GLU A 693 -24.29 -7.84 -34.68
C GLU A 693 -24.20 -9.27 -34.13
N VAL A 694 -24.82 -10.24 -34.81
CA VAL A 694 -24.66 -11.65 -34.45
C VAL A 694 -23.36 -12.15 -35.04
N ILE A 695 -22.39 -12.46 -34.17
CA ILE A 695 -21.05 -12.93 -34.55
C ILE A 695 -21.05 -14.45 -34.72
N GLU A 696 -21.78 -15.16 -33.84
CA GLU A 696 -21.86 -16.61 -33.89
C GLU A 696 -23.28 -17.09 -33.55
N LYS A 697 -23.80 -17.97 -34.41
CA LYS A 697 -25.08 -18.67 -34.24
C LYS A 697 -24.84 -20.19 -34.38
N GLY A 698 -24.10 -20.75 -33.43
CA GLY A 698 -23.80 -22.18 -33.38
C GLY A 698 -24.75 -22.94 -32.43
N PRO A 699 -24.81 -24.28 -32.51
CA PRO A 699 -25.57 -25.08 -31.56
C PRO A 699 -24.97 -25.10 -30.15
N THR A 700 -23.66 -24.84 -30.02
CA THR A 700 -22.92 -24.88 -28.75
C THR A 700 -22.74 -23.51 -28.10
N VAL A 701 -22.64 -22.46 -28.91
CA VAL A 701 -22.46 -21.08 -28.44
C VAL A 701 -23.15 -20.09 -29.37
N VAL A 702 -23.77 -19.08 -28.77
CA VAL A 702 -24.26 -17.87 -29.43
C VAL A 702 -23.43 -16.69 -28.94
N THR A 703 -22.93 -15.88 -29.89
CA THR A 703 -22.18 -14.66 -29.60
C THR A 703 -22.82 -13.48 -30.30
N ILE A 704 -23.16 -12.44 -29.54
CA ILE A 704 -23.69 -11.17 -30.07
C ILE A 704 -22.75 -10.04 -29.65
N LYS A 705 -22.34 -9.23 -30.63
CA LYS A 705 -21.53 -8.04 -30.41
C LYS A 705 -22.44 -6.82 -30.27
N PHE A 706 -22.20 -6.03 -29.24
CA PHE A 706 -22.80 -4.71 -29.04
C PHE A 706 -21.72 -3.65 -29.07
N THR A 707 -22.00 -2.53 -29.75
CA THR A 707 -21.13 -1.36 -29.75
C THR A 707 -21.86 -0.20 -29.10
N TYR A 708 -21.27 0.41 -28.08
CA TYR A 708 -21.79 1.58 -27.38
C TYR A 708 -20.88 2.76 -27.67
N SER A 709 -21.47 3.93 -27.94
CA SER A 709 -20.74 5.16 -28.21
C SER A 709 -21.22 6.27 -27.29
N PHE A 710 -20.29 6.95 -26.64
CA PHE A 710 -20.57 8.11 -25.81
C PHE A 710 -19.49 9.16 -26.08
N ARG A 711 -19.90 10.33 -26.62
CA ARG A 711 -18.97 11.37 -27.08
C ARG A 711 -17.93 10.76 -28.05
N ARG A 712 -16.65 10.70 -27.67
CA ARG A 712 -15.55 10.13 -28.47
C ARG A 712 -15.11 8.74 -28.00
N SER A 713 -15.71 8.26 -26.91
CA SER A 713 -15.40 6.96 -26.30
C SER A 713 -16.31 5.86 -26.83
N THR A 714 -15.75 4.66 -26.93
CA THR A 714 -16.46 3.49 -27.45
C THR A 714 -16.24 2.29 -26.53
N ILE A 715 -17.32 1.54 -26.28
CA ILE A 715 -17.28 0.25 -25.60
C ILE A 715 -17.78 -0.80 -26.58
N THR A 716 -17.01 -1.86 -26.77
CA THR A 716 -17.44 -3.03 -27.55
C THR A 716 -17.61 -4.20 -26.61
N GLN A 717 -18.73 -4.90 -26.68
CA GLN A 717 -19.01 -6.03 -25.81
C GLN A 717 -19.48 -7.24 -26.61
N LEU A 718 -18.86 -8.40 -26.39
CA LEU A 718 -19.32 -9.68 -26.89
C LEU A 718 -20.07 -10.41 -25.77
N LEU A 719 -21.39 -10.53 -25.91
CA LEU A 719 -22.24 -11.34 -25.05
C LEU A 719 -22.20 -12.78 -25.58
N LYS A 720 -21.76 -13.73 -24.75
CA LYS A 720 -21.67 -15.16 -25.09
C LYS A 720 -22.59 -16.00 -24.20
N VAL A 721 -23.37 -16.87 -24.82
CA VAL A 721 -24.25 -17.85 -24.14
C VAL A 721 -23.96 -19.24 -24.69
N TYR A 722 -23.69 -20.18 -23.80
CA TYR A 722 -23.33 -21.56 -24.14
C TYR A 722 -24.54 -22.50 -24.02
N ALA A 723 -24.51 -23.65 -24.68
CA ALA A 723 -25.60 -24.62 -24.68
C ALA A 723 -25.91 -25.21 -23.29
N ASP A 724 -24.87 -25.56 -22.52
CA ASP A 724 -24.98 -26.27 -21.25
C ASP A 724 -24.18 -25.64 -20.11
N TYR A 725 -24.02 -24.31 -20.15
CA TYR A 725 -23.34 -23.54 -19.11
C TYR A 725 -24.27 -22.51 -18.45
N ARG A 726 -24.26 -22.46 -17.10
CA ARG A 726 -25.06 -21.52 -16.28
C ARG A 726 -24.45 -20.11 -16.19
N ARG A 727 -23.49 -19.79 -17.06
CA ARG A 727 -22.71 -18.55 -17.07
C ARG A 727 -22.90 -17.80 -18.38
N ILE A 728 -23.12 -16.49 -18.30
CA ILE A 728 -23.21 -15.58 -19.45
C ILE A 728 -21.99 -14.68 -19.41
N ASP A 729 -21.15 -14.72 -20.45
CA ASP A 729 -19.88 -13.99 -20.48
C ASP A 729 -20.01 -12.70 -21.29
N PHE A 730 -19.37 -11.64 -20.81
CA PHE A 730 -19.27 -10.34 -21.45
C PHE A 730 -17.80 -9.98 -21.68
N VAL A 731 -17.29 -10.26 -22.87
CA VAL A 731 -15.94 -9.84 -23.26
C VAL A 731 -16.02 -8.38 -23.68
N THR A 732 -15.47 -7.48 -22.86
CA THR A 732 -15.65 -6.04 -22.98
C THR A 732 -14.33 -5.35 -23.31
N THR A 733 -14.31 -4.60 -24.40
CA THR A 733 -13.19 -3.76 -24.83
C THR A 733 -13.55 -2.30 -24.65
N LEU A 734 -12.73 -1.57 -23.89
CA LEU A 734 -12.88 -0.14 -23.64
C LEU A 734 -11.91 0.67 -24.51
N LYS A 735 -12.42 1.73 -25.13
CA LYS A 735 -11.64 2.77 -25.79
C LYS A 735 -12.09 4.12 -25.25
N MET A 736 -11.48 4.54 -24.15
CA MET A 736 -11.87 5.74 -23.41
C MET A 736 -11.06 6.94 -23.87
N LYS A 737 -11.72 7.94 -24.48
CA LYS A 737 -11.08 9.18 -24.97
C LYS A 737 -11.57 10.42 -24.23
N ASP A 738 -12.68 10.31 -23.52
CA ASP A 738 -13.28 11.40 -22.75
C ASP A 738 -12.82 11.30 -21.28
N ARG A 739 -12.65 12.46 -20.64
CA ARG A 739 -12.04 12.61 -19.31
C ARG A 739 -13.10 12.89 -18.25
N GLU A 740 -12.69 12.70 -17.00
CA GLU A 740 -13.49 12.95 -15.79
C GLU A 740 -14.76 12.11 -15.74
N LEU A 741 -14.66 10.87 -16.23
CA LEU A 741 -15.76 9.93 -16.26
C LEU A 741 -15.50 8.78 -15.29
N LEU A 742 -16.57 8.31 -14.66
CA LEU A 742 -16.66 6.97 -14.08
C LEU A 742 -17.66 6.17 -14.92
N VAL A 743 -17.28 4.97 -15.35
CA VAL A 743 -18.15 4.10 -16.16
C VAL A 743 -18.47 2.84 -15.37
N LYS A 744 -19.75 2.49 -15.29
CA LYS A 744 -20.20 1.25 -14.66
C LYS A 744 -21.16 0.46 -15.54
N THR A 745 -21.24 -0.85 -15.31
CA THR A 745 -22.34 -1.69 -15.79
C THR A 745 -23.17 -2.17 -14.60
N TRP A 746 -24.50 -2.05 -14.71
CA TRP A 746 -25.43 -2.37 -13.64
C TRP A 746 -26.28 -3.60 -13.92
N PHE A 747 -26.48 -4.40 -12.87
CA PHE A 747 -27.35 -5.56 -12.81
C PHE A 747 -28.35 -5.40 -11.66
N TYR A 748 -29.63 -5.64 -11.94
CA TYR A 748 -30.75 -5.44 -11.01
C TYR A 748 -31.46 -6.78 -10.80
N PHE A 749 -31.18 -7.48 -9.70
CA PHE A 749 -31.64 -8.85 -9.49
C PHE A 749 -33.01 -8.92 -8.83
N ASP A 750 -33.84 -9.89 -9.19
CA ASP A 750 -35.08 -10.19 -8.47
C ASP A 750 -34.80 -11.11 -7.27
N LEU A 751 -34.01 -10.59 -6.31
CA LEU A 751 -33.59 -11.26 -5.09
C LEU A 751 -33.96 -10.44 -3.86
N ASN A 752 -34.28 -11.13 -2.77
CA ASN A 752 -34.44 -10.54 -1.45
C ASN A 752 -33.19 -10.81 -0.59
N VAL A 753 -32.25 -9.84 -0.57
CA VAL A 753 -30.96 -9.97 0.11
C VAL A 753 -30.63 -8.74 0.96
N ASP A 754 -29.93 -8.98 2.07
CA ASP A 754 -29.39 -7.92 2.94
C ASP A 754 -27.86 -7.80 2.84
N ARG A 755 -27.21 -8.79 2.23
CA ARG A 755 -25.76 -8.94 2.19
C ARG A 755 -25.27 -9.46 0.85
N ALA A 756 -24.03 -9.09 0.54
CA ALA A 756 -23.26 -9.68 -0.55
C ALA A 756 -21.96 -10.29 -0.03
N VAL A 757 -21.50 -11.37 -0.67
CA VAL A 757 -20.24 -12.06 -0.37
C VAL A 757 -19.23 -11.68 -1.45
N SER A 758 -18.09 -11.12 -1.05
CA SER A 758 -17.03 -10.68 -1.97
C SER A 758 -15.74 -11.49 -1.78
N ASP A 759 -15.10 -11.86 -2.88
CA ASP A 759 -13.75 -12.44 -2.89
C ASP A 759 -12.72 -11.44 -2.35
N ILE A 760 -11.85 -11.88 -1.45
CA ILE A 760 -10.72 -11.13 -0.88
C ILE A 760 -9.47 -12.03 -0.84
N PRO A 761 -8.26 -11.49 -0.58
CA PRO A 761 -7.06 -12.32 -0.45
C PRO A 761 -7.24 -13.47 0.56
N PHE A 762 -7.06 -14.73 0.13
CA PHE A 762 -7.26 -15.95 0.91
C PHE A 762 -8.63 -16.11 1.61
N GLY A 763 -9.71 -15.54 1.06
CA GLY A 763 -11.02 -15.73 1.67
C GLY A 763 -12.15 -14.91 1.05
N VAL A 764 -13.22 -14.72 1.83
CA VAL A 764 -14.34 -13.85 1.45
C VAL A 764 -14.74 -12.96 2.61
N VAL A 765 -15.39 -11.84 2.32
CA VAL A 765 -16.02 -10.95 3.29
C VAL A 765 -17.50 -10.76 2.96
N GLU A 766 -18.33 -10.63 3.99
CA GLU A 766 -19.74 -10.27 3.85
C GLU A 766 -19.91 -8.76 4.07
N ARG A 767 -20.63 -8.09 3.19
CA ARG A 767 -20.98 -6.66 3.30
C ARG A 767 -22.47 -6.48 3.25
N PHE A 768 -23.01 -5.57 4.06
CA PHE A 768 -24.39 -5.13 3.92
C PHE A 768 -24.58 -4.38 2.61
N THR A 769 -25.74 -4.56 1.99
CA THR A 769 -26.08 -3.94 0.69
C THR A 769 -27.03 -2.75 0.85
N TRP A 770 -27.51 -2.50 2.07
CA TRP A 770 -28.42 -1.40 2.42
C TRP A 770 -27.71 -0.34 3.28
N SER A 771 -28.02 0.93 3.03
CA SER A 771 -27.32 2.08 3.64
C SER A 771 -27.94 2.55 4.96
N ASN A 772 -28.11 1.63 5.93
CA ASN A 772 -28.81 1.90 7.19
C ASN A 772 -28.00 2.74 8.18
N THR A 773 -26.71 2.45 8.33
CA THR A 773 -25.81 3.19 9.23
C THR A 773 -24.89 4.12 8.43
N SER A 774 -24.18 5.01 9.13
CA SER A 774 -23.14 5.84 8.52
C SER A 774 -21.98 5.01 7.95
N TRP A 775 -21.68 3.86 8.54
CA TRP A 775 -20.68 2.91 8.03
C TRP A 775 -21.13 2.22 6.74
N ASP A 776 -22.43 1.94 6.60
CA ASP A 776 -22.97 1.36 5.38
C ASP A 776 -22.99 2.41 4.25
N LYS A 777 -23.43 3.64 4.56
CA LYS A 777 -23.41 4.77 3.61
C LYS A 777 -22.01 5.07 3.07
N ALA A 778 -20.97 4.89 3.88
CA ALA A 778 -19.60 5.10 3.46
C ALA A 778 -19.11 4.03 2.45
N ARG A 779 -19.73 2.84 2.39
CA ARG A 779 -19.34 1.71 1.53
C ARG A 779 -20.07 1.68 0.18
N PHE A 780 -20.23 2.84 -0.47
CA PHE A 780 -20.90 2.92 -1.78
C PHE A 780 -20.03 2.40 -2.95
N GLU A 781 -18.73 2.25 -2.74
CA GLU A 781 -17.79 1.56 -3.63
C GLU A 781 -16.87 0.69 -2.77
N VAL A 782 -16.80 -0.61 -3.04
CA VAL A 782 -16.03 -1.58 -2.23
C VAL A 782 -15.10 -2.43 -3.08
N PRO A 783 -13.97 -2.91 -2.53
CA PRO A 783 -13.05 -3.77 -3.25
C PRO A 783 -13.57 -5.22 -3.36
N ILE A 784 -13.36 -5.82 -4.53
CA ILE A 784 -13.56 -7.24 -4.82
C ILE A 784 -12.36 -7.80 -5.57
N GLN A 785 -12.06 -9.08 -5.40
CA GLN A 785 -11.04 -9.78 -6.19
C GLN A 785 -11.65 -10.37 -7.48
N LYS A 786 -12.13 -11.61 -7.46
CA LYS A 786 -12.64 -12.30 -8.65
C LYS A 786 -14.16 -12.34 -8.76
N PHE A 787 -14.89 -12.18 -7.65
CA PHE A 787 -16.34 -12.19 -7.67
C PHE A 787 -16.99 -11.38 -6.55
N VAL A 788 -18.26 -11.07 -6.76
CA VAL A 788 -19.23 -10.72 -5.73
C VAL A 788 -20.52 -11.50 -5.96
N ASP A 789 -21.14 -11.94 -4.88
CA ASP A 789 -22.32 -12.80 -4.88
C ASP A 789 -23.45 -12.21 -4.01
N MET A 790 -24.69 -12.33 -4.49
CA MET A 790 -25.91 -12.09 -3.71
C MET A 790 -26.76 -13.35 -3.73
N SER A 791 -27.06 -13.90 -2.55
CA SER A 791 -27.77 -15.17 -2.40
C SER A 791 -28.89 -15.10 -1.37
N GLU A 792 -30.04 -15.65 -1.75
CA GLU A 792 -31.05 -16.19 -0.83
C GLU A 792 -30.64 -17.62 -0.40
N ASP A 793 -31.46 -18.28 0.43
CA ASP A 793 -31.16 -19.64 0.89
C ASP A 793 -31.10 -20.68 -0.24
N ASN A 794 -31.95 -20.53 -1.26
CA ASN A 794 -32.14 -21.53 -2.33
C ASN A 794 -31.72 -21.06 -3.72
N TYR A 795 -31.33 -19.79 -3.89
CA TYR A 795 -30.97 -19.23 -5.19
C TYR A 795 -30.05 -18.01 -5.02
N GLY A 796 -29.11 -17.82 -5.93
CA GLY A 796 -28.20 -16.68 -5.89
C GLY A 796 -27.69 -16.30 -7.28
N VAL A 797 -27.06 -15.13 -7.34
CA VAL A 797 -26.49 -14.58 -8.55
C VAL A 797 -25.14 -13.93 -8.22
N ALA A 798 -24.11 -14.35 -8.95
CA ALA A 798 -22.78 -13.78 -8.84
C ALA A 798 -22.39 -12.98 -10.09
N ILE A 799 -21.59 -11.93 -9.87
CA ILE A 799 -20.80 -11.26 -10.90
C ILE A 799 -19.35 -11.71 -10.73
N LEU A 800 -18.81 -12.36 -11.77
CA LEU A 800 -17.42 -12.80 -11.86
C LEU A 800 -16.63 -11.84 -12.74
N ASN A 801 -15.33 -11.68 -12.53
CA ASN A 801 -14.46 -10.86 -13.38
C ASN A 801 -13.01 -11.35 -13.43
N ASP A 802 -12.24 -10.86 -14.41
CA ASP A 802 -10.81 -11.18 -14.62
C ASP A 802 -9.86 -9.96 -14.49
N GLY A 803 -10.31 -8.85 -13.91
CA GLY A 803 -9.47 -7.65 -13.80
C GLY A 803 -10.19 -6.35 -13.45
N LYS A 804 -11.25 -6.40 -12.65
CA LYS A 804 -12.00 -5.25 -12.14
C LYS A 804 -12.20 -5.41 -10.63
N TYR A 805 -11.81 -4.38 -9.88
CA TYR A 805 -11.74 -4.47 -8.42
C TYR A 805 -12.78 -3.60 -7.69
N GLY A 806 -13.42 -2.65 -8.36
CA GLY A 806 -14.42 -1.75 -7.76
C GLY A 806 -15.86 -2.15 -8.06
N VAL A 807 -16.70 -2.19 -7.02
CA VAL A 807 -18.14 -2.45 -7.16
C VAL A 807 -19.00 -1.61 -6.22
N SER A 808 -20.17 -1.19 -6.69
CA SER A 808 -21.26 -0.65 -5.86
C SER A 808 -22.27 -1.74 -5.53
N LEU A 809 -22.69 -1.79 -4.27
CA LEU A 809 -23.71 -2.72 -3.76
C LEU A 809 -24.91 -1.92 -3.27
N GLU A 810 -26.07 -2.07 -3.92
CA GLU A 810 -27.26 -1.29 -3.60
C GLU A 810 -28.51 -2.16 -3.58
N GLY A 811 -28.94 -2.52 -2.37
CA GLY A 811 -30.02 -3.47 -2.13
C GLY A 811 -29.72 -4.81 -2.80
N ASN A 812 -30.46 -5.09 -3.87
CA ASN A 812 -30.38 -6.28 -4.73
C ASN A 812 -29.64 -6.01 -6.06
N SER A 813 -28.88 -4.92 -6.15
CA SER A 813 -28.25 -4.47 -7.39
C SER A 813 -26.73 -4.38 -7.26
N ILE A 814 -26.04 -4.73 -8.33
CA ILE A 814 -24.56 -4.70 -8.41
C ILE A 814 -24.15 -3.80 -9.57
N GLY A 815 -23.33 -2.79 -9.27
CA GLY A 815 -22.71 -1.89 -10.24
C GLY A 815 -21.21 -2.13 -10.35
N LEU A 816 -20.74 -2.87 -11.36
CA LEU A 816 -19.33 -3.13 -11.59
C LEU A 816 -18.67 -1.90 -12.25
N SER A 817 -17.63 -1.35 -11.62
CA SER A 817 -16.85 -0.23 -12.16
C SER A 817 -15.94 -0.73 -13.29
N LEU A 818 -16.09 -0.14 -14.48
CA LEU A 818 -15.39 -0.55 -15.71
C LEU A 818 -14.14 0.27 -15.99
N SER A 819 -14.21 1.60 -15.82
CA SER A 819 -13.10 2.53 -16.01
C SER A 819 -13.37 3.85 -15.30
N LYS A 820 -12.29 4.55 -14.91
CA LYS A 820 -12.29 5.92 -14.41
C LYS A 820 -11.22 6.70 -15.18
N THR A 821 -11.54 7.89 -15.69
CA THR A 821 -10.66 8.68 -16.58
C THR A 821 -10.20 10.02 -15.96
N PRO A 822 -9.54 10.00 -14.78
CA PRO A 822 -9.13 11.20 -14.04
C PRO A 822 -8.04 11.98 -14.80
N ILE A 823 -7.99 13.31 -14.75
CA ILE A 823 -6.92 14.12 -15.36
C ILE A 823 -5.65 14.12 -14.52
N PHE A 824 -5.76 14.17 -13.19
CA PHE A 824 -4.60 14.21 -12.30
C PHE A 824 -4.39 12.87 -11.58
N PRO A 825 -3.14 12.37 -11.44
CA PRO A 825 -1.87 12.98 -11.88
C PRO A 825 -1.43 12.60 -13.29
N ASP A 826 -2.07 11.62 -13.93
CA ASP A 826 -1.81 11.25 -15.33
C ASP A 826 -2.99 11.64 -16.26
N PRO A 827 -2.85 12.70 -17.08
CA PRO A 827 -3.89 13.10 -18.03
C PRO A 827 -4.06 12.12 -19.19
N ASN A 828 -3.29 11.02 -19.23
CA ASN A 828 -3.40 9.93 -20.18
C ASN A 828 -3.97 8.64 -19.58
N THR A 829 -4.42 8.67 -18.31
CA THR A 829 -5.11 7.53 -17.67
C THR A 829 -6.18 6.94 -18.61
N ASP A 830 -6.16 5.61 -18.76
CA ASP A 830 -7.12 4.79 -19.52
C ASP A 830 -7.29 5.15 -21.02
N LEU A 831 -6.34 5.86 -21.64
CA LEU A 831 -6.37 6.12 -23.10
C LEU A 831 -6.06 4.88 -23.96
N ASP A 832 -5.35 3.90 -23.38
CA ASP A 832 -5.02 2.62 -24.00
C ASP A 832 -6.28 1.75 -24.14
N GLU A 833 -6.32 0.92 -25.17
CA GLU A 833 -7.38 -0.07 -25.33
C GLU A 833 -7.20 -1.21 -24.33
N VAL A 834 -8.26 -1.52 -23.57
CA VAL A 834 -8.24 -2.59 -22.56
C VAL A 834 -9.41 -3.54 -22.78
N THR A 835 -9.10 -4.84 -22.85
CA THR A 835 -10.10 -5.93 -22.96
C THR A 835 -10.06 -6.80 -21.71
N PHE A 836 -11.22 -7.05 -21.13
CA PHE A 836 -11.42 -7.88 -19.95
C PHE A 836 -12.77 -8.61 -20.05
N THR A 837 -12.98 -9.60 -19.20
CA THR A 837 -14.21 -10.38 -19.13
C THR A 837 -14.85 -10.23 -17.76
N TYR A 838 -16.16 -9.98 -17.77
CA TYR A 838 -16.99 -10.23 -16.61
C TYR A 838 -18.13 -11.18 -16.99
N ALA A 839 -18.72 -11.84 -16.01
CA ALA A 839 -19.75 -12.83 -16.25
C ALA A 839 -20.88 -12.74 -15.23
N LEU A 840 -22.10 -13.00 -15.71
CA LEU A 840 -23.29 -13.17 -14.88
C LEU A 840 -23.50 -14.67 -14.63
N TYR A 841 -23.58 -15.07 -13.36
CA TYR A 841 -23.66 -16.46 -12.96
C TYR A 841 -24.80 -16.72 -11.96
N PRO A 842 -26.02 -17.02 -12.44
CA PRO A 842 -27.11 -17.49 -11.60
C PRO A 842 -26.91 -18.94 -11.15
N HIS A 843 -27.10 -19.22 -9.86
CA HIS A 843 -26.88 -20.55 -9.28
C HIS A 843 -27.93 -20.94 -8.23
N LEU A 844 -27.95 -22.22 -7.90
CA LEU A 844 -28.81 -22.78 -6.86
C LEU A 844 -28.14 -22.70 -5.49
N GLY A 845 -28.92 -22.32 -4.47
CA GLY A 845 -28.45 -22.07 -3.11
C GLY A 845 -27.52 -20.88 -2.98
N ASP A 846 -26.71 -20.88 -1.92
CA ASP A 846 -25.69 -19.86 -1.66
C ASP A 846 -24.43 -20.03 -2.53
N TRP A 847 -23.51 -19.07 -2.43
CA TRP A 847 -22.24 -19.08 -3.17
C TRP A 847 -21.37 -20.33 -3.01
N LYS A 848 -21.49 -21.06 -1.88
CA LYS A 848 -20.75 -22.32 -1.67
C LYS A 848 -21.40 -23.45 -2.44
N ARG A 849 -22.72 -23.59 -2.35
CA ARG A 849 -23.48 -24.61 -3.08
C ARG A 849 -23.44 -24.37 -4.59
N GLY A 850 -23.48 -23.09 -4.99
CA GLY A 850 -23.30 -22.67 -6.37
C GLY A 850 -21.87 -22.76 -6.89
N GLU A 851 -20.89 -23.13 -6.05
CA GLU A 851 -19.48 -23.19 -6.40
C GLU A 851 -18.92 -21.90 -7.01
N VAL A 852 -19.45 -20.74 -6.62
CA VAL A 852 -19.14 -19.43 -7.23
C VAL A 852 -17.65 -19.16 -7.25
N LEU A 853 -16.96 -19.45 -6.14
CA LEU A 853 -15.50 -19.33 -6.04
C LEU A 853 -14.80 -20.14 -7.14
N LYS A 854 -15.16 -21.41 -7.33
CA LYS A 854 -14.56 -22.26 -8.37
C LYS A 854 -14.80 -21.69 -9.76
N ARG A 855 -16.01 -21.22 -10.06
CA ARG A 855 -16.35 -20.59 -11.35
C ARG A 855 -15.57 -19.30 -11.59
N ALA A 856 -15.29 -18.54 -10.54
CA ALA A 856 -14.45 -17.36 -10.60
C ALA A 856 -12.99 -17.71 -10.95
N TYR A 857 -12.42 -18.78 -10.36
CA TYR A 857 -11.09 -19.28 -10.75
C TYR A 857 -11.06 -19.82 -12.17
N GLU A 858 -12.09 -20.56 -12.61
CA GLU A 858 -12.19 -21.05 -13.98
C GLU A 858 -12.17 -19.91 -15.01
N LEU A 859 -12.83 -18.79 -14.71
CA LEU A 859 -12.78 -17.58 -15.56
C LEU A 859 -11.37 -16.97 -15.63
N ASN A 860 -10.64 -16.96 -14.50
CA ASN A 860 -9.31 -16.34 -14.41
C ASN A 860 -8.17 -17.26 -14.88
N VAL A 861 -8.37 -18.58 -14.86
CA VAL A 861 -7.36 -19.60 -15.15
C VAL A 861 -7.85 -20.47 -16.30
N PRO A 862 -7.76 -20.02 -17.56
CA PRO A 862 -8.24 -20.78 -18.72
C PRO A 862 -7.45 -22.09 -18.91
N LEU A 863 -8.10 -23.10 -19.51
CA LEU A 863 -7.43 -24.34 -19.89
C LEU A 863 -6.32 -24.07 -20.91
N ARG A 864 -5.20 -24.79 -20.81
CA ARG A 864 -4.06 -24.68 -21.72
C ARG A 864 -4.02 -25.87 -22.68
N VAL A 865 -3.78 -25.63 -23.96
CA VAL A 865 -3.70 -26.66 -25.00
C VAL A 865 -2.30 -26.68 -25.61
N ILE A 866 -1.70 -27.86 -25.73
CA ILE A 866 -0.40 -28.04 -26.37
C ILE A 866 -0.34 -29.35 -27.16
N LYS A 867 0.57 -29.44 -28.14
CA LYS A 867 0.88 -30.71 -28.80
C LYS A 867 1.83 -31.55 -27.94
N GLY A 868 1.54 -32.85 -27.81
CA GLY A 868 2.43 -33.77 -27.11
C GLY A 868 1.98 -35.23 -27.17
N ASN A 869 2.53 -36.07 -26.30
CA ASN A 869 2.09 -37.45 -26.19
C ASN A 869 0.77 -37.54 -25.38
N GLY A 870 -0.35 -37.68 -26.09
CA GLY A 870 -1.69 -37.78 -25.51
C GLY A 870 -2.13 -39.19 -25.10
N THR A 871 -1.21 -40.15 -24.95
CA THR A 871 -1.58 -41.56 -24.64
C THR A 871 -2.12 -41.79 -23.23
N SER A 872 -2.05 -40.80 -22.33
CA SER A 872 -2.48 -40.94 -20.94
C SER A 872 -3.23 -39.71 -20.42
N THR A 873 -4.13 -39.97 -19.47
CA THR A 873 -4.76 -38.97 -18.62
C THR A 873 -4.11 -39.07 -17.23
N LYS A 874 -3.66 -37.94 -16.67
CA LYS A 874 -2.95 -37.91 -15.38
C LYS A 874 -3.43 -36.76 -14.51
N SER A 875 -3.37 -36.98 -13.20
CA SER A 875 -3.56 -35.97 -12.15
C SER A 875 -2.35 -36.04 -11.20
N PHE A 876 -1.76 -34.90 -10.88
CA PHE A 876 -0.54 -34.78 -10.07
C PHE A 876 -0.84 -34.46 -8.61
N VAL A 877 -1.96 -33.81 -8.32
CA VAL A 877 -2.40 -33.59 -6.93
C VAL A 877 -3.92 -33.65 -6.92
N LYS A 878 -4.48 -34.46 -6.02
CA LYS A 878 -5.92 -34.44 -5.74
C LYS A 878 -6.14 -33.99 -4.31
N ILE A 879 -7.09 -33.08 -4.12
CA ILE A 879 -7.43 -32.53 -2.82
C ILE A 879 -8.89 -32.80 -2.58
N ASP A 880 -9.19 -33.55 -1.52
CA ASP A 880 -10.54 -33.79 -1.03
C ASP A 880 -10.77 -32.96 0.23
N GLY A 881 -11.66 -31.99 0.13
CA GLY A 881 -11.97 -31.00 1.17
C GLY A 881 -12.18 -29.59 0.61
N PRO A 882 -12.71 -28.65 1.43
CA PRO A 882 -13.00 -27.27 1.02
C PRO A 882 -11.74 -26.38 1.05
N LEU A 883 -10.66 -26.86 0.42
CA LEU A 883 -9.38 -26.17 0.32
C LEU A 883 -9.13 -25.70 -1.12
N MET A 884 -8.78 -24.43 -1.27
CA MET A 884 -8.36 -23.84 -2.53
C MET A 884 -6.84 -23.84 -2.62
N LEU A 885 -6.27 -24.33 -3.73
CA LEU A 885 -4.82 -24.36 -3.96
C LEU A 885 -4.34 -23.09 -4.69
N GLU A 886 -3.56 -22.28 -4.00
CA GLU A 886 -3.02 -21.02 -4.51
C GLU A 886 -1.64 -21.16 -5.14
N SER A 887 -0.78 -22.03 -4.60
CA SER A 887 0.57 -22.20 -5.14
C SER A 887 1.10 -23.62 -4.93
N ILE A 888 1.87 -24.10 -5.91
CA ILE A 888 2.85 -25.17 -5.74
C ILE A 888 4.19 -24.62 -6.22
N LYS A 889 5.19 -24.64 -5.35
CA LYS A 889 6.56 -24.21 -5.67
C LYS A 889 7.60 -25.12 -5.02
N VAL A 890 8.86 -24.98 -5.41
CA VAL A 890 9.98 -25.59 -4.67
C VAL A 890 10.24 -24.82 -3.38
N SER A 891 10.64 -25.52 -2.31
CA SER A 891 10.96 -24.89 -1.01
C SER A 891 12.15 -23.94 -1.13
N GLU A 892 12.14 -22.82 -0.40
CA GLU A 892 13.29 -21.91 -0.37
C GLU A 892 14.53 -22.52 0.31
N ASP A 893 14.37 -23.57 1.12
CA ASP A 893 15.47 -24.15 1.92
C ASP A 893 16.12 -25.37 1.27
N ASP A 894 15.43 -26.05 0.34
CA ASP A 894 15.96 -27.22 -0.34
C ASP A 894 15.25 -27.52 -1.67
N ASN A 895 15.99 -28.15 -2.59
CA ASN A 895 15.49 -28.54 -3.91
C ASN A 895 14.76 -29.89 -3.93
N GLY A 896 14.61 -30.56 -2.77
CA GLY A 896 14.00 -31.88 -2.66
C GLY A 896 12.54 -31.88 -2.22
N SER A 897 12.05 -30.72 -1.76
CA SER A 897 10.73 -30.55 -1.17
C SER A 897 9.92 -29.53 -1.95
N ILE A 898 8.61 -29.76 -2.03
CA ILE A 898 7.65 -28.82 -2.59
C ILE A 898 6.84 -28.16 -1.48
N ILE A 899 6.35 -26.97 -1.74
CA ILE A 899 5.47 -26.19 -0.89
C ILE A 899 4.10 -26.12 -1.57
N LEU A 900 3.05 -26.52 -0.86
CA LEU A 900 1.67 -26.29 -1.25
C LEU A 900 1.10 -25.20 -0.37
N ARG A 901 0.55 -24.13 -0.98
CA ARG A 901 -0.21 -23.12 -0.24
C ARG A 901 -1.71 -23.24 -0.53
N LEU A 902 -2.48 -23.36 0.55
CA LEU A 902 -3.90 -23.65 0.53
C LEU A 902 -4.64 -22.68 1.46
N TYR A 903 -5.93 -22.46 1.21
CA TYR A 903 -6.79 -21.82 2.20
C TYR A 903 -8.18 -22.46 2.26
N GLU A 904 -8.77 -22.48 3.45
CA GLU A 904 -10.13 -22.96 3.70
C GLU A 904 -11.15 -21.87 3.38
N TYR A 905 -12.05 -22.14 2.43
CA TYR A 905 -13.02 -21.14 1.97
C TYR A 905 -14.44 -21.38 2.48
N ALA A 906 -14.80 -22.55 2.99
CA ALA A 906 -16.18 -22.87 3.37
C ALA A 906 -16.57 -22.41 4.78
N ASN A 907 -15.64 -21.81 5.55
CA ASN A 907 -15.80 -21.49 6.97
C ASN A 907 -16.12 -22.72 7.82
N SER A 908 -15.39 -23.82 7.60
CA SER A 908 -15.60 -25.12 8.24
C SER A 908 -14.37 -25.63 8.98
N ARG A 909 -14.56 -26.58 9.90
CA ARG A 909 -13.46 -27.37 10.51
C ARG A 909 -13.57 -28.80 10.03
N GLY A 910 -12.45 -29.43 9.74
CA GLY A 910 -12.46 -30.80 9.26
C GLY A 910 -11.08 -31.35 9.01
N GLU A 911 -11.07 -32.43 8.24
CA GLU A 911 -9.87 -33.09 7.72
C GLU A 911 -9.97 -33.08 6.20
N ALA A 912 -8.88 -32.71 5.53
CA ALA A 912 -8.74 -32.81 4.09
C ALA A 912 -7.72 -33.90 3.76
N THR A 913 -7.90 -34.56 2.61
CA THR A 913 -6.93 -35.53 2.09
C THR A 913 -6.24 -34.95 0.86
N ILE A 914 -4.91 -35.04 0.81
CA ILE A 914 -4.11 -34.65 -0.35
C ILE A 914 -3.38 -35.90 -0.87
N GLU A 915 -3.64 -36.26 -2.12
CA GLU A 915 -3.06 -37.43 -2.80
C GLU A 915 -2.04 -36.97 -3.86
N PHE A 916 -0.87 -37.61 -3.85
CA PHE A 916 0.27 -37.33 -4.74
C PHE A 916 0.59 -38.53 -5.65
N PRO A 917 1.36 -38.33 -6.74
CA PRO A 917 1.82 -39.42 -7.61
C PRO A 917 2.89 -40.32 -6.97
N TYR A 918 3.56 -39.86 -5.91
CA TYR A 918 4.66 -40.56 -5.26
C TYR A 918 4.40 -40.72 -3.76
N ASN A 919 5.05 -41.70 -3.15
CA ASN A 919 5.01 -41.90 -1.70
C ASN A 919 5.63 -40.70 -0.98
N VAL A 920 4.97 -40.25 0.08
CA VAL A 920 5.40 -39.12 0.90
C VAL A 920 6.36 -39.62 1.99
N GLU A 921 7.56 -39.06 2.01
CA GLU A 921 8.59 -39.34 3.03
C GLU A 921 8.37 -38.49 4.28
N LYS A 922 8.14 -37.18 4.09
CA LYS A 922 8.02 -36.21 5.18
C LYS A 922 7.04 -35.10 4.82
N VAL A 923 6.31 -34.61 5.83
CA VAL A 923 5.41 -33.46 5.73
C VAL A 923 5.62 -32.53 6.91
N GLU A 924 5.64 -31.22 6.65
CA GLU A 924 5.69 -30.17 7.67
C GLU A 924 4.65 -29.10 7.35
N SER A 925 3.92 -28.64 8.37
CA SER A 925 3.07 -27.44 8.29
C SER A 925 3.90 -26.25 8.74
N LEU A 926 4.01 -25.25 7.88
CA LEU A 926 4.88 -24.08 8.06
C LEU A 926 4.07 -22.78 8.03
N ASP A 927 4.74 -21.68 8.42
CA ASP A 927 4.28 -20.31 8.22
C ASP A 927 4.41 -19.87 6.74
N LEU A 928 4.03 -18.64 6.39
CA LEU A 928 4.09 -18.16 5.00
C LEU A 928 5.52 -17.96 4.49
N ILE A 929 6.48 -17.81 5.39
CA ILE A 929 7.89 -17.55 5.05
C ILE A 929 8.74 -18.81 5.04
N GLU A 930 8.12 -19.97 5.30
CA GLU A 930 8.72 -21.31 5.33
C GLU A 930 9.79 -21.50 6.40
N LEU A 931 9.72 -20.75 7.51
CA LEU A 931 10.74 -20.82 8.56
C LEU A 931 10.24 -21.56 9.81
N ASN A 932 9.06 -21.21 10.30
CA ASN A 932 8.55 -21.75 11.55
C ASN A 932 7.50 -22.83 11.30
N GLN A 933 7.58 -23.92 12.06
CA GLN A 933 6.53 -24.94 12.07
C GLN A 933 5.26 -24.40 12.74
N ILE A 934 4.13 -24.58 12.05
CA ILE A 934 2.79 -24.32 12.58
C ILE A 934 2.19 -25.66 13.01
N PRO A 935 1.98 -25.88 14.33
CA PRO A 935 1.47 -27.15 14.84
C PRO A 935 0.16 -27.57 14.18
N ARG A 936 0.16 -28.76 13.59
CA ARG A 936 -0.99 -29.31 12.88
C ARG A 936 -0.97 -30.83 12.89
N ASP A 937 -2.14 -31.43 13.07
CA ASP A 937 -2.29 -32.88 12.97
C ASP A 937 -2.20 -33.28 11.48
N ILE A 938 -1.14 -34.00 11.13
CA ILE A 938 -0.89 -34.53 9.80
C ILE A 938 -0.57 -36.02 9.89
N LEU A 939 -1.29 -36.83 9.13
CA LEU A 939 -1.04 -38.27 8.98
C LEU A 939 -0.52 -38.56 7.56
N ILE A 940 0.54 -39.35 7.45
CA ILE A 940 1.07 -39.84 6.16
C ILE A 940 0.59 -41.28 5.93
N GLU A 941 -0.06 -41.52 4.80
CA GLU A 941 -0.59 -42.82 4.37
C GLU A 941 -0.11 -43.14 2.94
N GLY A 942 1.14 -43.61 2.81
CA GLY A 942 1.74 -43.91 1.51
C GLY A 942 1.92 -42.66 0.65
N ASN A 943 1.13 -42.52 -0.41
CA ASN A 943 1.11 -41.34 -1.29
C ASN A 943 0.04 -40.29 -0.89
N LYS A 944 -0.63 -40.48 0.25
CA LYS A 944 -1.66 -39.57 0.77
C LYS A 944 -1.21 -38.92 2.06
N ILE A 945 -1.70 -37.72 2.29
CA ILE A 945 -1.62 -37.05 3.58
C ILE A 945 -3.02 -36.63 4.02
N ARG A 946 -3.33 -36.82 5.30
CA ARG A 946 -4.55 -36.29 5.92
C ARG A 946 -4.18 -35.14 6.82
N ILE A 947 -4.87 -34.02 6.68
CA ILE A 947 -4.54 -32.78 7.34
C ILE A 947 -5.77 -32.16 7.98
N LYS A 948 -5.70 -31.87 9.28
CA LYS A 948 -6.76 -31.10 9.94
C LYS A 948 -6.65 -29.62 9.63
N TYR A 949 -7.78 -28.98 9.38
CA TYR A 949 -7.88 -27.55 9.11
C TYR A 949 -8.95 -26.89 9.99
N LYS A 950 -8.77 -25.58 10.23
CA LYS A 950 -9.75 -24.74 10.95
C LYS A 950 -10.53 -23.87 9.96
N ASN A 951 -11.53 -23.16 10.48
CA ASN A 951 -12.31 -22.21 9.70
C ASN A 951 -11.39 -21.11 9.14
N ARG A 952 -11.48 -20.82 7.84
CA ARG A 952 -10.76 -19.71 7.18
C ARG A 952 -9.23 -19.77 7.34
N ASP A 953 -8.71 -20.97 7.52
CA ASP A 953 -7.31 -21.25 7.82
C ASP A 953 -6.47 -21.16 6.54
N ILE A 954 -5.27 -20.55 6.63
CA ILE A 954 -4.27 -20.53 5.56
C ILE A 954 -3.19 -21.55 5.91
N LEU A 955 -2.95 -22.49 5.00
CA LEU A 955 -2.05 -23.62 5.21
C LEU A 955 -0.86 -23.52 4.24
N THR A 956 0.36 -23.63 4.77
CA THR A 956 1.59 -23.82 3.96
C THR A 956 2.18 -25.18 4.31
N ILE A 957 2.14 -26.13 3.37
CA ILE A 957 2.52 -27.52 3.59
C ILE A 957 3.76 -27.86 2.78
N LYS A 958 4.85 -28.16 3.46
CA LYS A 958 6.10 -28.66 2.86
C LYS A 958 6.03 -30.18 2.77
N VAL A 959 6.23 -30.72 1.57
CA VAL A 959 6.15 -32.14 1.28
C VAL A 959 7.43 -32.61 0.61
N ARG A 960 7.99 -33.70 1.13
CA ARG A 960 9.14 -34.40 0.55
C ARG A 960 8.73 -35.81 0.17
N PHE A 961 9.08 -36.23 -1.04
CA PHE A 961 8.75 -37.55 -1.58
C PHE A 961 9.89 -38.55 -1.36
N SER A 962 9.53 -39.83 -1.25
CA SER A 962 10.50 -40.93 -1.22
C SER A 962 11.24 -41.02 -2.55
N LYS A 963 12.55 -41.32 -2.50
CA LYS A 963 13.39 -41.50 -3.68
C LYS A 963 13.02 -42.73 -4.51
#